data_AF-A0A5J4KD95-F1
#
_entry.id   AF-A0A5J4KD95-F1
#
_cell.length_a   1.000
_cell.length_b   1.000
_cell.length_c   1.000
_cell.angle_alpha   90.00
_cell.angle_beta   90.00
_cell.angle_gamma   90.00
#
_symmetry.space_group_name_H-M   'P 1'
#
loop_
_entity.id
_entity.type
_entity.pdbx_description
1 polymer ?
#
loop_
_entity_poly.entity_id
_entity_poly.type
_entity_poly.pdbx_seq_one_letter_code
_entity_poly.pdbx_strand_id
1 'polypeptide(L)'
;MVIPLIYLSTLLRQSVHDSEGRRLGTLSDLYVSPRETFPCVTALVVRPPLNTNTLVVPWSQVHSIEETPITLKVRQAEITPYTPQPDELLLKRDILDKQIVDTQGVRVVKVNDLKLAQIKGTARLIGVDIGVSGLLRRLGLLTPIELLSRVLPLRLQDRTITWNYVEPIQVVQASASTSEQLAPALAGAGLGGTALVTAGGVVPQVQLSVSRTKLADLHPADIADILEQLDAQEAGAMLERLDTETAADTLSEVELPLQAEIISGLDSERAARLLAALAPDDVADVLAELPREEAERLLNLLPAEAARQVRDLLHYDKQTAGGLMTTRVLGLPQHLTVEEALAYLRHHADHLETIYYLYVVDDEQHLVGVVSLRSLVTADPQTRLQDLLNPDVIHVHTDTDQEEVARLISHYDLLAVPVLDEEGRLVGLITVDDVIDVIREEQAEDLSEIAGTSVEEFTAEEEALSWRAVLGRVTWLAVNVAAGLLLALLLHGLFGPVLRASALLTQNPATVGGLLRALHSPTTLSGMVSLLPMLLLTSSSVGSQALGVTGWQLRSQRGRDFWRGFFRELQLGTAGGVLASVCVAALSWTLFGSPLLALAMGIGLGLTLLLAAILGLVLPTLFYRLHLRGSLLNAPLLDPLIAVLSVCAFLGITLPLLTGPLYTG
;
A
#
# COMPACT_ATOMS: atom_id res chain seq x y z
N MET A 1 21.01 -42.34 2.34
CA MET A 1 19.68 -42.95 2.49
C MET A 1 18.68 -41.84 2.21
N VAL A 2 17.94 -41.91 1.10
CA VAL A 2 16.95 -40.88 0.75
C VAL A 2 15.75 -41.10 1.66
N ILE A 3 15.42 -40.11 2.50
CA ILE A 3 14.22 -40.15 3.33
C ILE A 3 13.04 -39.85 2.40
N PRO A 4 12.09 -40.78 2.21
CA PRO A 4 10.95 -40.52 1.34
C PRO A 4 10.07 -39.44 1.97
N LEU A 5 9.73 -38.45 1.15
CA LEU A 5 8.87 -37.33 1.54
C LEU A 5 7.44 -37.67 1.15
N ILE A 6 6.54 -37.57 2.12
CA ILE A 6 5.13 -37.95 1.97
C ILE A 6 4.27 -36.71 2.15
N TYR A 7 3.33 -36.50 1.24
CA TYR A 7 2.36 -35.40 1.35
C TYR A 7 1.07 -35.88 2.03
N LEU A 8 0.52 -35.06 2.92
CA LEU A 8 -0.70 -35.36 3.66
C LEU A 8 -1.88 -35.63 2.72
N SER A 9 -2.05 -34.82 1.66
CA SER A 9 -3.13 -35.02 0.69
C SER A 9 -3.13 -36.42 0.06
N THR A 10 -1.95 -36.99 -0.17
CA THR A 10 -1.77 -38.35 -0.72
C THR A 10 -2.15 -39.41 0.31
N LEU A 11 -1.85 -39.18 1.60
CA LEU A 11 -2.16 -40.10 2.70
C LEU A 11 -3.66 -40.13 3.02
N LEU A 12 -4.34 -38.98 3.00
CA LEU A 12 -5.77 -38.84 3.34
C LEU A 12 -6.73 -39.65 2.44
N ARG A 13 -6.23 -40.27 1.36
CA ARG A 13 -7.02 -41.12 0.45
C ARG A 13 -6.64 -42.60 0.52
N GLN A 14 -5.63 -42.96 1.32
CA GLN A 14 -5.15 -44.33 1.42
C GLN A 14 -6.03 -45.19 2.31
N SER A 15 -6.16 -46.47 1.95
CA SER A 15 -6.78 -47.47 2.81
C SER A 15 -5.82 -47.88 3.91
N VAL A 16 -6.35 -48.09 5.10
CA VAL A 16 -5.62 -48.60 6.27
C VAL A 16 -5.98 -50.07 6.46
N HIS A 17 -4.96 -50.92 6.55
CA HIS A 17 -5.09 -52.37 6.72
C HIS A 17 -4.46 -52.83 8.03
N ASP A 18 -5.06 -53.84 8.64
CA ASP A 18 -4.49 -54.49 9.82
C ASP A 18 -3.34 -55.47 9.45
N SER A 19 -2.72 -56.10 10.45
CA SER A 19 -1.62 -57.06 10.24
C SER A 19 -2.00 -58.31 9.46
N GLU A 20 -3.29 -58.59 9.26
CA GLU A 20 -3.81 -59.70 8.44
C GLU A 20 -4.24 -59.24 7.03
N GLY A 21 -4.01 -57.97 6.69
CA GLY A 21 -4.38 -57.39 5.40
C GLY A 21 -5.86 -57.03 5.28
N ARG A 22 -6.65 -57.09 6.36
CA ARG A 22 -8.07 -56.70 6.36
C ARG A 22 -8.18 -55.18 6.34
N ARG A 23 -9.06 -54.66 5.48
CA ARG A 23 -9.28 -53.21 5.35
C ARG A 23 -10.10 -52.67 6.52
N LEU A 24 -9.52 -51.75 7.28
CA LEU A 24 -10.18 -51.06 8.41
C LEU A 24 -11.01 -49.85 7.95
N GLY A 25 -10.50 -49.12 6.95
CA GLY A 25 -11.12 -47.88 6.49
C GLY A 25 -10.19 -47.06 5.62
N THR A 26 -10.46 -45.76 5.54
CA THR A 26 -9.57 -44.78 4.89
C THR A 26 -9.04 -43.80 5.93
N LEU A 27 -7.80 -43.37 5.77
CA LEU A 27 -7.24 -42.31 6.60
C LEU A 27 -8.05 -41.03 6.40
N SER A 28 -8.39 -40.33 7.48
CA SER A 28 -9.21 -39.12 7.44
C SER A 28 -8.51 -37.89 8.02
N ASP A 29 -7.60 -38.09 8.98
CA ASP A 29 -6.76 -37.06 9.58
C ASP A 29 -5.57 -37.68 10.37
N LEU A 30 -4.67 -36.83 10.86
CA LEU A 30 -3.50 -37.18 11.68
C LEU A 30 -3.40 -36.27 12.91
N TYR A 31 -3.20 -36.85 14.09
CA TYR A 31 -2.84 -36.11 15.30
C TYR A 31 -1.33 -35.91 15.37
N VAL A 32 -0.94 -34.69 15.75
CA VAL A 32 0.46 -34.30 15.87
C VAL A 32 0.67 -33.54 17.17
N SER A 33 1.78 -33.83 17.86
CA SER A 33 2.19 -33.10 19.06
C SER A 33 3.20 -32.00 18.70
N PRO A 34 2.91 -30.72 18.99
CA PRO A 34 3.75 -29.58 18.62
C PRO A 34 4.93 -29.34 19.59
N ARG A 35 5.17 -30.23 20.55
CA ARG A 35 6.20 -30.05 21.61
C ARG A 35 7.64 -30.11 21.10
N GLU A 36 7.87 -30.71 19.92
CA GLU A 36 9.19 -30.85 19.31
C GLU A 36 9.34 -29.90 18.11
N THR A 37 10.57 -29.49 17.81
CA THR A 37 10.92 -28.65 16.64
C THR A 37 10.31 -29.13 15.33
N PHE A 38 10.30 -30.46 15.13
CA PHE A 38 9.56 -31.11 14.07
C PHE A 38 8.47 -31.98 14.71
N PRO A 39 7.21 -31.53 14.68
CA PRO A 39 6.12 -32.20 15.38
C PRO A 39 5.98 -33.66 14.97
N CYS A 40 5.82 -34.54 15.96
CA CYS A 40 5.67 -35.98 15.74
C CYS A 40 4.20 -36.37 15.61
N VAL A 41 3.90 -37.28 14.68
CA VAL A 41 2.56 -37.89 14.56
C VAL A 41 2.33 -38.84 15.72
N THR A 42 1.27 -38.61 16.49
CA THR A 42 0.94 -39.40 17.69
C THR A 42 -0.16 -40.42 17.43
N ALA A 43 -1.11 -40.13 16.53
CA ALA A 43 -2.16 -41.06 16.14
C ALA A 43 -2.71 -40.83 14.72
N LEU A 44 -3.28 -41.88 14.12
CA LEU A 44 -4.02 -41.86 12.86
C LEU A 44 -5.53 -41.79 13.13
N VAL A 45 -6.27 -40.96 12.40
CA VAL A 45 -7.74 -40.95 12.42
C VAL A 45 -8.27 -41.69 11.20
N VAL A 46 -8.87 -42.86 11.42
CA VAL A 46 -9.36 -43.74 10.35
C VAL A 46 -10.88 -43.71 10.33
N ARG A 47 -11.46 -43.49 9.14
CA ARG A 47 -12.90 -43.55 8.92
C ARG A 47 -13.29 -44.93 8.34
N PRO A 48 -14.05 -45.76 9.07
CA PRO A 48 -14.54 -47.03 8.55
C PRO A 48 -15.54 -46.84 7.40
N PRO A 49 -15.70 -47.82 6.49
CA PRO A 49 -16.61 -47.70 5.34
C PRO A 49 -18.10 -47.82 5.67
N LEU A 50 -18.44 -48.46 6.80
CA LEU A 50 -19.82 -48.82 7.18
C LEU A 50 -20.27 -48.19 8.52
N ASN A 51 -19.41 -47.41 9.18
CA ASN A 51 -19.69 -46.82 10.50
C ASN A 51 -19.30 -45.33 10.49
N THR A 52 -20.13 -44.49 11.12
CA THR A 52 -19.88 -43.05 11.27
C THR A 52 -18.83 -42.72 12.33
N ASN A 53 -18.57 -43.64 13.27
CA ASN A 53 -17.61 -43.38 14.34
C ASN A 53 -16.16 -43.55 13.85
N THR A 54 -15.35 -42.52 14.05
CA THR A 54 -13.93 -42.51 13.65
C THR A 54 -13.10 -43.34 14.62
N LEU A 55 -12.23 -44.20 14.09
CA LEU A 55 -11.28 -44.99 14.87
C LEU A 55 -9.97 -44.22 14.98
N VAL A 56 -9.47 -44.01 16.20
CA VAL A 56 -8.18 -43.35 16.43
C VAL A 56 -7.15 -44.41 16.80
N VAL A 57 -6.11 -44.57 15.97
CA VAL A 57 -5.08 -45.61 16.11
C VAL A 57 -3.77 -44.95 16.57
N PRO A 58 -3.20 -45.33 17.72
CA PRO A 58 -1.91 -44.79 18.18
C PRO A 58 -0.77 -45.10 17.20
N TRP A 59 0.17 -44.17 17.06
CA TRP A 59 1.33 -44.32 16.17
C TRP A 59 2.17 -45.57 16.48
N SER A 60 2.26 -45.97 17.75
CA SER A 60 3.00 -47.17 18.18
C SER A 60 2.55 -48.45 17.45
N GLN A 61 1.27 -48.51 17.08
CA GLN A 61 0.63 -49.64 16.39
C GLN A 61 0.70 -49.55 14.85
N VAL A 62 1.29 -48.49 14.31
CA VAL A 62 1.47 -48.28 12.86
C VAL A 62 2.82 -48.88 12.41
N HIS A 63 2.84 -49.59 11.28
CA HIS A 63 4.06 -50.18 10.73
C HIS A 63 4.81 -49.18 9.83
N SER A 64 4.19 -48.76 8.73
CA SER A 64 4.73 -47.79 7.80
C SER A 64 3.60 -47.00 7.14
N ILE A 65 3.87 -45.72 6.87
CA ILE A 65 3.01 -44.86 6.03
C ILE A 65 3.67 -44.55 4.66
N GLU A 66 4.91 -45.00 4.45
CA GLU A 66 5.64 -44.84 3.19
C GLU A 66 5.09 -45.77 2.10
N GLU A 67 4.65 -46.96 2.50
CA GLU A 67 4.08 -47.96 1.60
C GLU A 67 2.56 -47.80 1.52
N THR A 68 2.03 -47.86 0.31
CA THR A 68 0.59 -47.86 0.06
C THR A 68 0.14 -49.30 -0.25
N PRO A 69 -0.86 -49.85 0.47
CA PRO A 69 -1.70 -49.23 1.50
C PRO A 69 -1.03 -49.13 2.89
N ILE A 70 -1.54 -48.25 3.76
CA ILE A 70 -1.02 -48.07 5.12
C ILE A 70 -1.28 -49.35 5.94
N THR A 71 -0.25 -49.89 6.59
CA THR A 71 -0.33 -51.15 7.36
C THR A 71 -0.12 -50.94 8.86
N LEU A 72 -0.90 -51.65 9.67
CA LEU A 72 -0.76 -51.71 11.13
C LEU A 72 0.01 -52.96 11.57
N LYS A 73 0.63 -52.88 12.75
CA LYS A 73 1.33 -54.00 13.40
C LYS A 73 0.36 -54.97 14.10
N VAL A 74 -0.86 -54.54 14.38
CA VAL A 74 -1.85 -55.25 15.20
C VAL A 74 -3.11 -55.58 14.39
N ARG A 75 -3.89 -56.53 14.89
CA ARG A 75 -5.22 -56.88 14.35
C ARG A 75 -6.26 -55.86 14.77
N GLN A 76 -7.36 -55.73 14.01
CA GLN A 76 -8.45 -54.80 14.34
C GLN A 76 -8.95 -54.91 15.79
N ALA A 77 -9.07 -56.14 16.31
CA ALA A 77 -9.58 -56.40 17.66
C ALA A 77 -8.61 -55.99 18.78
N GLU A 78 -7.35 -55.73 18.46
CA GLU A 78 -6.26 -55.40 19.39
C GLU A 78 -5.89 -53.91 19.37
N ILE A 79 -6.63 -53.10 18.62
CA ILE A 79 -6.42 -51.65 18.55
C ILE A 79 -6.83 -51.03 19.88
N THR A 80 -5.88 -50.38 20.55
CA THR A 80 -6.14 -49.71 21.82
C THR A 80 -6.77 -48.35 21.57
N PRO A 81 -7.85 -47.98 22.29
CA PRO A 81 -8.44 -46.65 22.15
C PRO A 81 -7.43 -45.57 22.55
N TYR A 82 -7.22 -44.60 21.67
CA TYR A 82 -6.38 -43.43 21.92
C TYR A 82 -7.26 -42.26 22.36
N THR A 83 -6.88 -41.59 23.46
CA THR A 83 -7.50 -40.33 23.87
C THR A 83 -6.51 -39.19 23.57
N PRO A 84 -6.84 -38.28 22.66
CA PRO A 84 -5.96 -37.15 22.31
C PRO A 84 -5.68 -36.25 23.51
N GLN A 85 -4.49 -35.67 23.57
CA GLN A 85 -4.17 -34.63 24.57
C GLN A 85 -4.69 -33.26 24.09
N PRO A 86 -5.00 -32.31 25.00
CA PRO A 86 -5.56 -31.00 24.63
C PRO A 86 -4.65 -30.15 23.74
N ASP A 87 -3.34 -30.39 23.77
CA ASP A 87 -2.32 -29.68 22.99
C ASP A 87 -2.00 -30.35 21.64
N GLU A 88 -2.66 -31.46 21.30
CA GLU A 88 -2.47 -32.13 20.01
C GLU A 88 -3.33 -31.48 18.92
N LEU A 89 -2.71 -31.29 17.75
CA LEU A 89 -3.34 -30.66 16.60
C LEU A 89 -3.71 -31.70 15.54
N LEU A 90 -4.84 -31.48 14.86
CA LEU A 90 -5.26 -32.26 13.70
C LEU A 90 -4.75 -31.61 12.42
N LEU A 91 -3.89 -32.31 11.66
CA LEU A 91 -3.22 -31.70 10.51
C LEU A 91 -4.20 -31.22 9.42
N LYS A 92 -5.26 -31.97 9.12
CA LYS A 92 -6.22 -31.59 8.09
C LYS A 92 -7.21 -30.54 8.60
N ARG A 93 -7.69 -30.66 9.84
CA ARG A 93 -8.69 -29.72 10.40
C ARG A 93 -8.07 -28.37 10.77
N ASP A 94 -6.91 -28.40 11.41
CA ASP A 94 -6.34 -27.25 12.12
C ASP A 94 -5.24 -26.54 11.32
N ILE A 95 -4.67 -27.17 10.29
CA ILE A 95 -3.53 -26.60 9.53
C ILE A 95 -3.79 -26.59 8.02
N LEU A 96 -4.28 -27.69 7.41
CA LEU A 96 -4.56 -27.72 5.98
C LEU A 96 -5.66 -26.71 5.60
N ASP A 97 -5.49 -26.03 4.47
CA ASP A 97 -6.40 -24.97 3.98
C ASP A 97 -6.49 -23.73 4.88
N LYS A 98 -5.67 -23.63 5.94
CA LYS A 98 -5.59 -22.48 6.84
C LYS A 98 -4.54 -21.48 6.40
N GLN A 99 -4.65 -20.25 6.90
CA GLN A 99 -3.58 -19.26 6.82
C GLN A 99 -2.57 -19.50 7.95
N ILE A 100 -1.30 -19.32 7.61
CA ILE A 100 -0.18 -19.39 8.52
C ILE A 100 0.75 -18.22 8.23
N VAL A 101 1.49 -17.80 9.26
CA VAL A 101 2.57 -16.83 9.12
C VAL A 101 3.86 -17.58 8.74
N ASP A 102 4.48 -17.14 7.64
CA ASP A 102 5.82 -17.51 7.22
C ASP A 102 6.81 -16.51 7.81
N THR A 103 7.47 -16.85 8.92
CA THR A 103 8.37 -15.92 9.61
C THR A 103 9.67 -15.66 8.85
N GLN A 104 10.04 -16.53 7.89
CA GLN A 104 11.21 -16.30 7.03
C GLN A 104 10.85 -15.43 5.82
N GLY A 105 9.64 -15.62 5.30
CA GLY A 105 9.14 -14.89 4.14
C GLY A 105 8.40 -13.60 4.47
N VAL A 106 8.23 -13.28 5.77
CA VAL A 106 7.52 -12.12 6.30
C VAL A 106 6.17 -11.92 5.62
N ARG A 107 5.33 -12.94 5.69
CA ARG A 107 4.02 -12.92 5.02
C ARG A 107 3.05 -13.95 5.54
N VAL A 108 1.78 -13.71 5.23
CA VAL A 108 0.70 -14.66 5.44
C VAL A 108 0.55 -15.54 4.20
N VAL A 109 0.51 -16.85 4.41
CA VAL A 109 0.37 -17.83 3.32
C VAL A 109 -0.69 -18.86 3.63
N LYS A 110 -1.37 -19.33 2.58
CA LYS A 110 -2.34 -20.40 2.69
C LYS A 110 -1.68 -21.76 2.53
N VAL A 111 -1.99 -22.67 3.45
CA VAL A 111 -1.49 -24.04 3.43
C VAL A 111 -2.20 -24.85 2.34
N ASN A 112 -1.46 -25.21 1.29
CA ASN A 112 -1.99 -26.01 0.20
C ASN A 112 -1.85 -27.51 0.48
N ASP A 113 -0.74 -27.92 1.10
CA ASP A 113 -0.49 -29.30 1.52
C ASP A 113 0.53 -29.37 2.67
N LEU A 114 0.67 -30.53 3.31
CA LEU A 114 1.60 -30.76 4.43
C LEU A 114 2.59 -31.87 4.12
N LYS A 115 3.86 -31.65 4.46
CA LYS A 115 4.98 -32.52 4.11
C LYS A 115 5.51 -33.26 5.33
N LEU A 116 5.39 -34.58 5.29
CA LEU A 116 5.77 -35.52 6.35
C LEU A 116 6.98 -36.35 5.90
N ALA A 117 7.78 -36.82 6.85
CA ALA A 117 8.69 -37.94 6.62
C ALA A 117 8.76 -38.85 7.84
N GLN A 118 9.04 -40.13 7.59
CA GLN A 118 9.29 -41.10 8.64
C GLN A 118 10.80 -41.15 8.95
N ILE A 119 11.17 -40.69 10.14
CA ILE A 119 12.57 -40.65 10.60
C ILE A 119 12.69 -41.58 11.81
N LYS A 120 13.58 -42.58 11.74
CA LYS A 120 13.80 -43.58 12.80
C LYS A 120 12.51 -44.27 13.29
N GLY A 121 11.53 -44.47 12.39
CA GLY A 121 10.27 -45.16 12.69
C GLY A 121 9.12 -44.26 13.17
N THR A 122 9.35 -42.94 13.34
CA THR A 122 8.30 -41.96 13.69
C THR A 122 8.04 -41.00 12.54
N ALA A 123 6.78 -40.78 12.16
CA ALA A 123 6.44 -39.75 11.20
C ALA A 123 6.50 -38.36 11.85
N ARG A 124 7.12 -37.43 11.14
CA ARG A 124 7.32 -36.05 11.57
C ARG A 124 6.89 -35.08 10.49
N LEU A 125 6.29 -33.97 10.91
CA LEU A 125 5.96 -32.85 10.05
C LEU A 125 7.21 -32.03 9.79
N ILE A 126 7.68 -32.01 8.54
CA ILE A 126 8.90 -31.30 8.15
C ILE A 126 8.57 -29.89 7.67
N GLY A 127 7.46 -29.73 6.96
CA GLY A 127 7.13 -28.45 6.35
C GLY A 127 5.75 -28.40 5.72
N VAL A 128 5.45 -27.20 5.22
CA VAL A 128 4.17 -26.81 4.65
C VAL A 128 4.38 -26.46 3.18
N ASP A 129 3.62 -27.07 2.28
CA ASP A 129 3.62 -26.75 0.86
C ASP A 129 2.63 -25.61 0.60
N ILE A 130 3.14 -24.50 0.09
CA ILE A 130 2.38 -23.31 -0.31
C ILE A 130 2.35 -23.16 -1.85
N GLY A 131 2.95 -24.10 -2.58
CA GLY A 131 3.03 -24.06 -4.02
C GLY A 131 1.73 -24.48 -4.71
N VAL A 132 1.60 -24.11 -5.99
CA VAL A 132 0.51 -24.55 -6.86
C VAL A 132 0.54 -26.08 -7.06
N SER A 133 1.73 -26.69 -6.97
CA SER A 133 1.91 -28.15 -6.97
C SER A 133 1.04 -28.85 -5.92
N GLY A 134 0.96 -28.32 -4.69
CA GLY A 134 0.13 -28.87 -3.62
C GLY A 134 -1.37 -28.83 -3.94
N LEU A 135 -1.85 -27.71 -4.51
CA LEU A 135 -3.24 -27.58 -4.95
C LEU A 135 -3.57 -28.55 -6.09
N LEU A 136 -2.69 -28.65 -7.09
CA LEU A 136 -2.86 -29.56 -8.22
C LEU A 136 -2.88 -31.04 -7.77
N ARG A 137 -2.09 -31.40 -6.75
CA ARG A 137 -2.09 -32.74 -6.12
C ARG A 137 -3.46 -33.08 -5.55
N ARG A 138 -4.08 -32.11 -4.87
CA ARG A 138 -5.40 -32.26 -4.24
C ARG A 138 -6.53 -32.37 -5.27
N LEU A 139 -6.45 -31.60 -6.35
CA LEU A 139 -7.41 -31.66 -7.46
C LEU A 139 -7.21 -32.90 -8.36
N GLY A 140 -6.13 -33.67 -8.18
CA GLY A 140 -5.82 -34.85 -9.01
C GLY A 140 -5.33 -34.49 -10.42
N LEU A 141 -4.90 -33.24 -10.64
CA LEU A 141 -4.50 -32.69 -11.94
C LEU A 141 -2.98 -32.76 -12.21
N LEU A 142 -2.20 -33.34 -11.30
CA LEU A 142 -0.75 -33.47 -11.50
C LEU A 142 -0.38 -34.30 -12.72
N THR A 143 -0.99 -35.48 -12.89
CA THR A 143 -0.64 -36.39 -14.00
C THR A 143 -0.91 -35.77 -15.39
N PRO A 144 -2.05 -35.09 -15.64
CA PRO A 144 -2.26 -34.34 -16.88
C PRO A 144 -1.22 -33.23 -17.11
N ILE A 145 -0.84 -32.50 -16.06
CA ILE A 145 0.06 -31.35 -16.17
C ILE A 145 1.52 -31.79 -16.34
N GLU A 146 1.94 -32.89 -15.70
CA GLU A 146 3.26 -33.52 -15.92
C GLU A 146 3.42 -34.09 -17.34
N LEU A 147 2.32 -34.57 -17.95
CA LEU A 147 2.32 -34.96 -19.35
C LEU A 147 2.44 -33.73 -20.27
N LEU A 148 1.78 -32.63 -19.92
CA LEU A 148 1.84 -31.37 -20.67
C LEU A 148 3.20 -30.66 -20.54
N SER A 149 3.86 -30.76 -19.38
CA SER A 149 5.17 -30.16 -19.11
C SER A 149 6.32 -30.83 -19.87
N ARG A 150 6.09 -32.01 -20.47
CA ARG A 150 7.02 -32.61 -21.45
C ARG A 150 7.02 -31.87 -22.78
N VAL A 151 5.98 -31.09 -23.09
CA VAL A 151 5.81 -30.35 -24.36
C VAL A 151 5.97 -28.84 -24.15
N LEU A 152 5.54 -28.31 -23.00
CA LEU A 152 5.74 -26.92 -22.60
C LEU A 152 6.74 -26.82 -21.45
N PRO A 153 7.68 -25.85 -21.43
CA PRO A 153 8.64 -25.66 -20.34
C PRO A 153 7.99 -24.99 -19.12
N LEU A 154 6.93 -25.58 -18.57
CA LEU A 154 6.31 -25.15 -17.32
C LEU A 154 6.99 -25.89 -16.16
N ARG A 155 7.95 -25.24 -15.49
CA ARG A 155 8.52 -25.75 -14.23
C ARG A 155 7.61 -25.33 -13.07
N LEU A 156 6.86 -26.29 -12.53
CA LEU A 156 6.18 -26.09 -11.26
C LEU A 156 7.24 -26.05 -10.15
N GLN A 157 7.48 -24.87 -9.58
CA GLN A 157 8.38 -24.75 -8.44
C GLN A 157 7.65 -25.24 -7.19
N ASP A 158 8.21 -26.25 -6.53
CA ASP A 158 7.77 -26.64 -5.20
C ASP A 158 8.21 -25.55 -4.21
N ARG A 159 7.25 -24.84 -3.64
CA ARG A 159 7.46 -23.84 -2.60
C ARG A 159 7.07 -24.46 -1.26
N THR A 160 8.06 -24.89 -0.50
CA THR A 160 7.86 -25.48 0.84
C THR A 160 8.48 -24.60 1.90
N ILE A 161 7.73 -24.28 2.94
CA ILE A 161 8.23 -23.62 4.15
C ILE A 161 8.54 -24.71 5.18
N THR A 162 9.70 -24.63 5.82
CA THR A 162 10.05 -25.56 6.90
C THR A 162 9.20 -25.27 8.12
N TRP A 163 8.73 -26.28 8.85
CA TRP A 163 7.85 -26.11 10.02
C TRP A 163 8.42 -25.16 11.09
N ASN A 164 9.75 -25.04 11.16
CA ASN A 164 10.42 -24.11 12.06
C ASN A 164 10.07 -22.64 11.81
N TYR A 165 9.64 -22.26 10.62
CA TYR A 165 9.28 -20.89 10.23
C TYR A 165 7.77 -20.69 10.10
N VAL A 166 6.97 -21.63 10.61
CA VAL A 166 5.51 -21.59 10.52
C VAL A 166 4.93 -21.24 11.87
N GLU A 167 4.05 -20.24 11.89
CA GLU A 167 3.19 -19.94 13.02
C GLU A 167 1.72 -19.94 12.59
N PRO A 168 0.86 -20.80 13.16
CA PRO A 168 -0.55 -20.85 12.79
C PRO A 168 -1.32 -19.66 13.34
N ILE A 169 -2.13 -19.04 12.49
CA ILE A 169 -3.11 -18.00 12.87
C ILE A 169 -4.34 -18.76 13.36
N GLN A 170 -4.55 -18.82 14.67
CA GLN A 170 -5.82 -19.33 15.21
C GLN A 170 -6.35 -18.41 16.29
N VAL A 171 -7.61 -18.00 16.08
CA VAL A 171 -8.57 -17.57 17.10
C VAL A 171 -9.45 -18.78 17.37
N VAL A 172 -9.25 -19.49 18.49
CA VAL A 172 -10.11 -20.64 18.82
C VAL A 172 -11.43 -20.10 19.38
N GLN A 173 -12.47 -20.11 18.54
CA GLN A 173 -13.84 -20.05 19.04
C GLN A 173 -14.15 -21.37 19.73
N ALA A 174 -14.37 -21.32 21.04
CA ALA A 174 -14.81 -22.46 21.81
C ALA A 174 -16.17 -22.96 21.26
N SER A 175 -16.16 -24.08 20.56
CA SER A 175 -17.39 -24.77 20.15
C SER A 175 -18.10 -25.29 21.39
N ALA A 176 -19.34 -24.83 21.59
CA ALA A 176 -20.22 -25.20 22.69
C ALA A 176 -20.39 -26.73 22.82
N SER A 177 -19.74 -27.32 23.83
CA SER A 177 -20.09 -28.64 24.36
C SER A 177 -19.89 -28.65 25.87
N THR A 178 -20.63 -27.80 26.58
CA THR A 178 -20.77 -27.88 28.04
C THR A 178 -22.16 -27.39 28.46
N SER A 179 -23.21 -28.01 27.90
CA SER A 179 -24.60 -27.73 28.29
C SER A 179 -25.34 -28.98 28.82
N GLU A 180 -24.64 -30.03 29.23
CA GLU A 180 -25.28 -31.27 29.71
C GLU A 180 -24.92 -31.74 31.14
N GLN A 181 -24.20 -30.97 31.94
CA GLN A 181 -23.83 -31.44 33.31
C GLN A 181 -24.08 -30.49 34.48
N LEU A 182 -24.94 -29.47 34.33
CA LEU A 182 -25.39 -28.66 35.48
C LEU A 182 -26.91 -28.44 35.47
N ALA A 183 -27.67 -29.49 35.81
CA ALA A 183 -29.00 -29.40 36.41
C ALA A 183 -29.22 -30.67 37.24
N PRO A 184 -29.09 -30.61 38.58
CA PRO A 184 -30.21 -30.13 39.40
C PRO A 184 -29.75 -29.42 40.70
N ALA A 185 -29.84 -28.09 40.78
CA ALA A 185 -29.65 -27.39 42.06
C ALA A 185 -30.51 -26.12 42.25
N LEU A 186 -31.45 -25.84 41.34
CA LEU A 186 -32.29 -24.62 41.38
C LEU A 186 -33.79 -24.92 41.29
N ALA A 187 -34.25 -26.00 41.92
CA ALA A 187 -35.67 -26.35 42.04
C ALA A 187 -36.21 -26.11 43.46
N GLY A 188 -35.70 -25.11 44.18
CA GLY A 188 -36.00 -24.97 45.61
C GLY A 188 -35.89 -23.56 46.17
N ALA A 189 -36.57 -22.58 45.58
CA ALA A 189 -37.11 -21.41 46.30
C ALA A 189 -37.98 -20.58 45.34
N GLY A 190 -39.29 -20.59 45.55
CA GLY A 190 -40.19 -19.66 44.88
C GLY A 190 -40.08 -18.27 45.48
N LEU A 191 -40.09 -17.24 44.63
CA LEU A 191 -40.82 -15.99 44.79
C LEU A 191 -40.77 -15.22 43.46
N GLY A 192 -41.92 -14.73 43.02
CA GLY A 192 -42.08 -14.03 41.76
C GLY A 192 -41.45 -12.65 41.76
N GLY A 193 -40.90 -12.29 40.60
CA GLY A 193 -40.36 -10.96 40.30
C GLY A 193 -39.65 -11.02 38.96
N THR A 194 -40.25 -10.41 37.94
CA THR A 194 -39.65 -10.16 36.63
C THR A 194 -38.42 -9.28 36.80
N ALA A 195 -37.25 -9.90 36.91
CA ALA A 195 -35.96 -9.26 36.72
C ALA A 195 -35.31 -9.91 35.49
N LEU A 196 -35.34 -9.19 34.37
CA LEU A 196 -34.45 -9.42 33.24
C LEU A 196 -33.02 -9.25 33.76
N VAL A 197 -32.40 -10.35 34.18
CA VAL A 197 -30.96 -10.42 34.39
C VAL A 197 -30.35 -10.45 32.99
N THR A 198 -29.90 -9.28 32.55
CA THR A 198 -28.93 -9.11 31.47
C THR A 198 -27.70 -9.92 31.83
N ALA A 199 -27.54 -11.07 31.16
CA ALA A 199 -26.39 -11.95 31.34
C ALA A 199 -25.11 -11.16 31.00
N GLY A 200 -24.28 -10.98 32.01
CA GLY A 200 -22.95 -10.42 31.88
C GLY A 200 -22.09 -11.24 30.93
N GLY A 201 -21.23 -10.53 30.21
CA GLY A 201 -20.25 -11.08 29.29
C GLY A 201 -19.43 -12.16 29.96
N VAL A 202 -19.59 -13.38 29.46
CA VAL A 202 -18.58 -14.41 29.62
C VAL A 202 -17.53 -14.09 28.59
N VAL A 203 -16.47 -13.39 29.00
CA VAL A 203 -15.23 -13.29 28.21
C VAL A 203 -14.75 -14.73 27.99
N PRO A 204 -14.68 -15.23 26.74
CA PRO A 204 -14.08 -16.53 26.51
C PRO A 204 -12.57 -16.37 26.74
N GLN A 205 -12.07 -16.94 27.84
CA GLN A 205 -10.63 -17.12 28.03
C GLN A 205 -10.14 -18.14 27.00
N VAL A 206 -9.56 -17.64 25.91
CA VAL A 206 -8.91 -18.42 24.87
C VAL A 206 -7.54 -18.84 25.40
N GLN A 207 -7.42 -20.09 25.87
CA GLN A 207 -6.11 -20.71 26.11
C GLN A 207 -5.64 -21.37 24.82
N LEU A 208 -4.81 -20.64 24.08
CA LEU A 208 -4.01 -21.19 22.99
C LEU A 208 -2.58 -21.39 23.50
N SER A 209 -2.24 -22.64 23.81
CA SER A 209 -0.87 -23.04 24.05
C SER A 209 -0.22 -23.33 22.69
N VAL A 210 0.79 -22.53 22.33
CA VAL A 210 2.11 -22.94 21.78
C VAL A 210 2.77 -21.74 21.08
N SER A 211 3.98 -21.42 21.56
CA SER A 211 5.05 -20.57 21.03
C SER A 211 4.76 -19.07 20.83
N ARG A 212 4.79 -18.28 21.92
CA ARG A 212 5.04 -16.82 21.91
C ARG A 212 6.42 -16.42 21.35
N THR A 213 7.29 -17.38 21.06
CA THR A 213 8.73 -17.12 20.99
C THR A 213 9.21 -16.68 19.62
N LYS A 214 8.53 -17.03 18.53
CA LYS A 214 9.09 -16.77 17.18
C LYS A 214 8.72 -15.41 16.60
N LEU A 215 7.50 -14.94 16.84
CA LEU A 215 7.08 -13.60 16.44
C LEU A 215 7.81 -12.51 17.23
N ALA A 216 8.01 -12.72 18.53
CA ALA A 216 8.76 -11.78 19.39
C ALA A 216 10.26 -11.67 19.03
N ASP A 217 10.79 -12.59 18.22
CA ASP A 217 12.17 -12.52 17.71
C ASP A 217 12.27 -11.72 16.40
N LEU A 218 11.14 -11.38 15.76
CA LEU A 218 11.10 -10.57 14.54
C LEU A 218 11.19 -9.08 14.87
N HIS A 219 11.65 -8.28 13.90
CA HIS A 219 11.60 -6.83 14.04
C HIS A 219 10.15 -6.34 13.99
N PRO A 220 9.75 -5.30 14.76
CA PRO A 220 8.40 -4.76 14.72
C PRO A 220 7.87 -4.46 13.31
N ALA A 221 8.68 -3.83 12.46
CA ALA A 221 8.36 -3.63 11.03
C ALA A 221 8.04 -4.93 10.25
N ASP A 222 8.78 -6.03 10.49
CA ASP A 222 8.46 -7.32 9.86
C ASP A 222 7.12 -7.88 10.37
N ILE A 223 6.78 -7.61 11.62
CA ILE A 223 5.49 -8.01 12.20
C ILE A 223 4.38 -7.15 11.58
N ALA A 224 4.59 -5.84 11.42
CA ALA A 224 3.65 -4.93 10.75
C ALA A 224 3.32 -5.37 9.32
N ASP A 225 4.34 -5.71 8.52
CA ASP A 225 4.19 -6.29 7.17
C ASP A 225 3.28 -7.53 7.16
N ILE A 226 3.32 -8.34 8.23
CA ILE A 226 2.46 -9.52 8.38
C ILE A 226 1.03 -9.10 8.77
N LEU A 227 0.88 -8.14 9.68
CA LEU A 227 -0.43 -7.64 10.14
C LEU A 227 -1.21 -6.99 9.00
N GLU A 228 -0.54 -6.25 8.10
CA GLU A 228 -1.16 -5.62 6.93
C GLU A 228 -1.73 -6.60 5.91
N GLN A 229 -1.34 -7.87 5.99
CA GLN A 229 -1.88 -8.95 5.15
C GLN A 229 -3.05 -9.69 5.80
N LEU A 230 -3.40 -9.33 7.03
CA LEU A 230 -4.49 -9.91 7.81
C LEU A 230 -5.69 -8.97 7.82
N ASP A 231 -6.86 -9.51 8.16
CA ASP A 231 -7.99 -8.64 8.52
C ASP A 231 -7.76 -8.00 9.91
N ALA A 232 -8.44 -6.89 10.19
CA ALA A 232 -8.24 -6.14 11.44
C ALA A 232 -8.49 -6.99 12.71
N GLN A 233 -9.37 -8.00 12.64
CA GLN A 233 -9.64 -8.87 13.79
C GLN A 233 -8.50 -9.86 14.04
N GLU A 234 -7.98 -10.47 12.98
CA GLU A 234 -6.82 -11.36 13.00
C GLU A 234 -5.56 -10.61 13.42
N ALA A 235 -5.36 -9.39 12.90
CA ALA A 235 -4.25 -8.52 13.27
C ALA A 235 -4.31 -8.13 14.76
N GLY A 236 -5.48 -7.70 15.25
CA GLY A 236 -5.69 -7.40 16.67
C GLY A 236 -5.44 -8.61 17.58
N ALA A 237 -5.93 -9.79 17.20
CA ALA A 237 -5.69 -11.03 17.94
C ALA A 237 -4.20 -11.43 17.94
N MET A 238 -3.45 -11.07 16.91
CA MET A 238 -2.00 -11.29 16.83
C MET A 238 -1.24 -10.32 17.74
N LEU A 239 -1.60 -9.03 17.75
CA LEU A 239 -1.03 -8.03 18.67
C LEU A 239 -1.30 -8.37 20.15
N GLU A 240 -2.45 -8.96 20.47
CA GLU A 240 -2.76 -9.43 21.84
C GLU A 240 -1.78 -10.49 22.36
N ARG A 241 -1.03 -11.16 21.48
CA ARG A 241 -0.06 -12.20 21.85
C ARG A 241 1.32 -11.64 22.19
N LEU A 242 1.61 -10.43 21.74
CA LEU A 242 2.86 -9.72 21.99
C LEU A 242 2.80 -9.00 23.34
N ASP A 243 3.97 -8.79 23.95
CA ASP A 243 4.09 -7.86 25.07
C ASP A 243 3.75 -6.43 24.61
N THR A 244 3.35 -5.57 25.55
CA THR A 244 2.80 -4.24 25.25
C THR A 244 3.80 -3.35 24.50
N GLU A 245 5.10 -3.48 24.78
CA GLU A 245 6.17 -2.68 24.15
C GLU A 245 6.33 -3.10 22.69
N THR A 246 6.61 -4.38 22.43
CA THR A 246 6.72 -4.91 21.06
C THR A 246 5.42 -4.69 20.26
N ALA A 247 4.26 -4.79 20.91
CA ALA A 247 2.97 -4.52 20.26
C ALA A 247 2.78 -3.04 19.89
N ALA A 248 3.28 -2.11 20.71
CA ALA A 248 3.23 -0.68 20.42
C ALA A 248 4.20 -0.35 19.28
N ASP A 249 5.45 -0.81 19.36
CA ASP A 249 6.45 -0.64 18.29
C ASP A 249 6.00 -1.28 16.97
N THR A 250 5.24 -2.38 17.03
CA THR A 250 4.67 -2.99 15.82
C THR A 250 3.53 -2.14 15.28
N LEU A 251 2.70 -1.59 16.16
CA LEU A 251 1.55 -0.77 15.77
C LEU A 251 1.99 0.54 15.13
N SER A 252 3.06 1.19 15.60
CA SER A 252 3.60 2.42 14.99
C SER A 252 4.06 2.20 13.54
N GLU A 253 4.52 0.99 13.20
CA GLU A 253 5.01 0.64 11.86
C GLU A 253 3.90 0.21 10.89
N VAL A 254 2.66 0.03 11.37
CA VAL A 254 1.51 -0.34 10.52
C VAL A 254 0.93 0.89 9.84
N GLU A 255 0.42 0.79 8.61
CA GLU A 255 -0.29 1.90 7.96
C GLU A 255 -1.47 2.44 8.82
N LEU A 256 -1.53 3.78 8.98
CA LEU A 256 -2.45 4.49 9.88
C LEU A 256 -3.93 4.04 9.84
N PRO A 257 -4.56 3.78 8.67
CA PRO A 257 -5.96 3.35 8.66
C PRO A 257 -6.16 1.99 9.33
N LEU A 258 -5.23 1.05 9.14
CA LEU A 258 -5.30 -0.26 9.79
C LEU A 258 -5.02 -0.13 11.29
N GLN A 259 -4.14 0.79 11.72
CA GLN A 259 -3.95 1.07 13.14
C GLN A 259 -5.28 1.47 13.81
N ALA A 260 -6.03 2.39 13.20
CA ALA A 260 -7.32 2.86 13.70
C ALA A 260 -8.37 1.74 13.76
N GLU A 261 -8.44 0.89 12.73
CA GLU A 261 -9.34 -0.27 12.71
C GLU A 261 -9.00 -1.30 13.80
N ILE A 262 -7.72 -1.61 13.98
CA ILE A 262 -7.23 -2.52 15.03
C ILE A 262 -7.61 -1.95 16.39
N ILE A 263 -7.29 -0.67 16.66
CA ILE A 263 -7.59 -0.02 17.94
C ILE A 263 -9.09 -0.01 18.25
N SER A 264 -9.93 0.22 17.24
CA SER A 264 -11.40 0.15 17.38
C SER A 264 -11.90 -1.27 17.66
N GLY A 265 -11.19 -2.29 17.19
CA GLY A 265 -11.51 -3.70 17.41
C GLY A 265 -11.13 -4.24 18.79
N LEU A 266 -10.24 -3.54 19.51
CA LEU A 266 -9.73 -3.96 20.82
C LEU A 266 -10.63 -3.50 21.98
N ASP A 267 -10.47 -4.17 23.12
CA ASP A 267 -10.98 -3.68 24.40
C ASP A 267 -10.37 -2.30 24.73
N SER A 268 -11.19 -1.36 25.22
CA SER A 268 -10.78 0.02 25.49
C SER A 268 -9.63 0.12 26.50
N GLU A 269 -9.53 -0.76 27.50
CA GLU A 269 -8.42 -0.76 28.45
C GLU A 269 -7.11 -1.27 27.82
N ARG A 270 -7.17 -2.26 26.92
CA ARG A 270 -6.02 -2.73 26.15
C ARG A 270 -5.59 -1.69 25.11
N ALA A 271 -6.53 -1.11 24.36
CA ALA A 271 -6.27 -0.04 23.42
C ALA A 271 -5.56 1.14 24.12
N ALA A 272 -6.10 1.62 25.24
CA ALA A 272 -5.48 2.71 25.99
C ALA A 272 -4.07 2.35 26.51
N ARG A 273 -3.82 1.08 26.88
CA ARG A 273 -2.47 0.64 27.29
C ARG A 273 -1.47 0.58 26.14
N LEU A 274 -1.91 0.22 24.94
CA LEU A 274 -1.07 0.24 23.74
C LEU A 274 -0.78 1.68 23.33
N LEU A 275 -1.81 2.51 23.23
CA LEU A 275 -1.68 3.94 22.93
C LEU A 275 -0.77 4.65 23.95
N ALA A 276 -0.84 4.30 25.24
CA ALA A 276 0.04 4.89 26.25
C ALA A 276 1.53 4.51 26.11
N ALA A 277 1.85 3.50 25.30
CA ALA A 277 3.22 3.06 25.03
C ALA A 277 3.80 3.65 23.73
N LEU A 278 2.95 4.16 22.83
CA LEU A 278 3.33 4.85 21.59
C LEU A 278 3.89 6.26 21.85
N ALA A 279 4.51 6.85 20.83
CA ALA A 279 4.88 8.26 20.88
C ALA A 279 3.62 9.17 20.83
N PRO A 280 3.62 10.34 21.48
CA PRO A 280 2.43 11.21 21.56
C PRO A 280 1.85 11.65 20.21
N ASP A 281 2.70 11.79 19.21
CA ASP A 281 2.45 12.08 17.81
C ASP A 281 1.72 10.92 17.11
N ASP A 282 2.26 9.70 17.17
CA ASP A 282 1.55 8.50 16.68
C ASP A 282 0.14 8.38 17.27
N VAL A 283 0.01 8.64 18.58
CA VAL A 283 -1.29 8.58 19.27
C VAL A 283 -2.23 9.67 18.76
N ALA A 284 -1.70 10.88 18.49
CA ALA A 284 -2.51 11.96 17.94
C ALA A 284 -3.05 11.59 16.55
N ASP A 285 -2.20 11.00 15.70
CA ASP A 285 -2.58 10.54 14.36
C ASP A 285 -3.64 9.44 14.41
N VAL A 286 -3.45 8.40 15.23
CA VAL A 286 -4.43 7.31 15.38
C VAL A 286 -5.77 7.85 15.87
N LEU A 287 -5.76 8.73 16.88
CA LEU A 287 -6.99 9.28 17.45
C LEU A 287 -7.70 10.26 16.50
N ALA A 288 -6.98 10.95 15.62
CA ALA A 288 -7.55 11.83 14.61
C ALA A 288 -8.42 11.07 13.59
N GLU A 289 -8.06 9.83 13.30
CA GLU A 289 -8.77 8.96 12.34
C GLU A 289 -10.01 8.29 12.95
N LEU A 290 -10.07 8.17 14.28
CA LEU A 290 -11.19 7.56 14.99
C LEU A 290 -12.42 8.48 15.06
N PRO A 291 -13.64 7.90 15.19
CA PRO A 291 -14.82 8.68 15.53
C PRO A 291 -14.61 9.47 16.82
N ARG A 292 -14.97 10.76 16.81
CA ARG A 292 -14.74 11.69 17.94
C ARG A 292 -15.15 11.15 19.31
N GLU A 293 -16.29 10.45 19.40
CA GLU A 293 -16.76 9.87 20.66
C GLU A 293 -15.82 8.77 21.19
N GLU A 294 -15.22 7.99 20.29
CA GLU A 294 -14.30 6.92 20.62
C GLU A 294 -12.92 7.45 21.00
N ALA A 295 -12.41 8.41 20.23
CA ALA A 295 -11.18 9.12 20.55
C ALA A 295 -11.26 9.78 21.94
N GLU A 296 -12.36 10.48 22.25
CA GLU A 296 -12.56 11.10 23.56
C GLU A 296 -12.65 10.06 24.69
N ARG A 297 -13.23 8.87 24.45
CA ARG A 297 -13.24 7.77 25.44
C ARG A 297 -11.83 7.27 25.72
N LEU A 298 -11.03 6.97 24.69
CA LEU A 298 -9.66 6.47 24.83
C LEU A 298 -8.74 7.51 25.48
N LEU A 299 -8.85 8.78 25.09
CA LEU A 299 -8.13 9.90 25.71
C LEU A 299 -8.37 10.03 27.22
N ASN A 300 -9.57 9.68 27.71
CA ASN A 300 -9.89 9.72 29.13
C ASN A 300 -9.35 8.51 29.92
N LEU A 301 -8.95 7.43 29.22
CA LEU A 301 -8.33 6.25 29.80
C LEU A 301 -6.80 6.34 29.83
N LEU A 302 -6.21 7.22 29.01
CA LEU A 302 -4.77 7.47 28.99
C LEU A 302 -4.28 8.10 30.30
N PRO A 303 -3.00 7.88 30.68
CA PRO A 303 -2.36 8.60 31.77
C PRO A 303 -2.46 10.12 31.59
N ALA A 304 -2.64 10.86 32.68
CA ALA A 304 -2.92 12.30 32.64
C ALA A 304 -1.84 13.17 31.96
N GLU A 305 -0.59 12.68 31.93
CA GLU A 305 0.53 13.35 31.25
C GLU A 305 0.48 13.11 29.74
N ALA A 306 0.42 11.84 29.31
CA ALA A 306 0.26 11.46 27.91
C ALA A 306 -1.00 12.09 27.29
N ALA A 307 -2.15 12.02 27.99
CA ALA A 307 -3.39 12.61 27.52
C ALA A 307 -3.30 14.14 27.34
N ARG A 308 -2.40 14.83 28.05
CA ARG A 308 -2.19 16.27 27.89
C ARG A 308 -1.37 16.55 26.63
N GLN A 309 -0.25 15.85 26.46
CA GLN A 309 0.62 15.97 25.28
C GLN A 309 -0.16 15.71 24.00
N VAL A 310 -0.91 14.61 23.95
CA VAL A 310 -1.74 14.25 22.79
C VAL A 310 -2.82 15.30 22.52
N ARG A 311 -3.47 15.85 23.55
CA ARG A 311 -4.46 16.93 23.36
C ARG A 311 -3.81 18.17 22.77
N ASP A 312 -2.61 18.53 23.21
CA ASP A 312 -1.90 19.69 22.69
C ASP A 312 -1.56 19.49 21.20
N LEU A 313 -1.15 18.27 20.80
CA LEU A 313 -0.87 17.92 19.40
C LEU A 313 -2.12 17.92 18.50
N LEU A 314 -3.25 17.40 18.98
CA LEU A 314 -4.53 17.38 18.23
C LEU A 314 -5.09 18.77 17.86
N HIS A 315 -4.49 19.87 18.34
CA HIS A 315 -4.87 21.23 17.91
C HIS A 315 -4.19 21.66 16.61
N TYR A 316 -3.06 21.04 16.26
CA TYR A 316 -2.34 21.37 15.04
C TYR A 316 -2.96 20.67 13.83
N ASP A 317 -2.71 21.23 12.65
CA ASP A 317 -3.14 20.62 11.40
C ASP A 317 -2.17 19.49 11.04
N LYS A 318 -2.69 18.36 10.55
CA LYS A 318 -1.90 17.16 10.21
C LYS A 318 -0.77 17.47 9.23
N GLN A 319 -0.99 18.39 8.28
CA GLN A 319 -0.01 18.73 7.24
C GLN A 319 0.98 19.83 7.66
N THR A 320 1.09 20.11 8.97
CA THR A 320 2.01 21.12 9.51
C THR A 320 3.06 20.48 10.40
N ALA A 321 4.15 21.20 10.63
CA ALA A 321 5.21 20.81 11.55
C ALA A 321 4.67 20.51 12.97
N GLY A 322 3.64 21.22 13.43
CA GLY A 322 3.00 20.95 14.71
C GLY A 322 2.19 19.65 14.73
N GLY A 323 1.68 19.20 13.58
CA GLY A 323 1.00 17.91 13.43
C GLY A 323 1.98 16.74 13.39
N LEU A 324 3.16 16.94 12.80
CA LEU A 324 4.22 15.94 12.66
C LEU A 324 5.17 15.83 13.85
N MET A 325 5.15 16.81 14.77
CA MET A 325 6.16 16.85 15.84
C MET A 325 5.81 15.93 17.00
N THR A 326 6.84 15.28 17.53
CA THR A 326 6.76 14.68 18.86
C THR A 326 7.13 15.68 19.95
N THR A 327 6.53 15.51 21.13
CA THR A 327 6.87 16.28 22.35
C THR A 327 7.99 15.63 23.17
N ARG A 328 8.52 14.48 22.74
CA ARG A 328 9.62 13.74 23.40
C ARG A 328 11.00 14.34 23.14
N VAL A 329 11.10 15.67 23.22
CA VAL A 329 12.32 16.45 22.99
C VAL A 329 12.95 16.88 24.31
N LEU A 330 14.29 16.88 24.36
CA LEU A 330 15.03 17.38 25.52
C LEU A 330 15.66 18.76 25.24
N GLY A 331 15.20 19.77 25.98
CA GLY A 331 15.87 21.06 26.12
C GLY A 331 16.80 21.08 27.33
N LEU A 332 18.10 21.31 27.13
CA LEU A 332 19.10 21.40 28.20
C LEU A 332 19.46 22.86 28.50
N PRO A 333 19.58 23.26 29.78
CA PRO A 333 20.06 24.59 30.14
C PRO A 333 21.50 24.84 29.69
N GLN A 334 21.77 26.02 29.12
CA GLN A 334 23.08 26.41 28.58
C GLN A 334 24.25 26.37 29.58
N HIS A 335 23.98 26.48 30.88
CA HIS A 335 24.99 26.55 31.93
C HIS A 335 25.50 25.18 32.40
N LEU A 336 24.87 24.08 31.99
CA LEU A 336 25.28 22.73 32.34
C LEU A 336 26.66 22.40 31.77
N THR A 337 27.38 21.53 32.48
CA THR A 337 28.63 20.92 31.98
C THR A 337 28.34 19.68 31.14
N VAL A 338 29.31 19.28 30.32
CA VAL A 338 29.25 18.03 29.52
C VAL A 338 29.00 16.80 30.40
N GLU A 339 29.64 16.73 31.57
CA GLU A 339 29.45 15.62 32.52
C GLU A 339 28.01 15.56 33.03
N GLU A 340 27.44 16.70 33.43
CA GLU A 340 26.07 16.80 33.91
C GLU A 340 25.06 16.47 32.81
N ALA A 341 25.27 16.96 31.59
CA ALA A 341 24.43 16.66 30.43
C ALA A 341 24.44 15.16 30.10
N LEU A 342 25.61 14.53 30.06
CA LEU A 342 25.72 13.07 29.85
C LEU A 342 25.12 12.27 30.99
N ALA A 343 25.26 12.73 32.24
CA ALA A 343 24.64 12.10 33.39
C ALA A 343 23.11 12.19 33.33
N TYR A 344 22.58 13.34 32.90
CA TYR A 344 21.15 13.55 32.70
C TYR A 344 20.60 12.59 31.63
N LEU A 345 21.28 12.49 30.48
CA LEU A 345 20.88 11.61 29.38
C LEU A 345 20.83 10.13 29.81
N ARG A 346 21.82 9.67 30.58
CA ARG A 346 21.83 8.27 31.07
C ARG A 346 20.62 7.88 31.91
N HIS A 347 19.91 8.84 32.51
CA HIS A 347 18.74 8.57 33.36
C HIS A 347 17.40 8.82 32.65
N HIS A 348 17.39 9.48 31.49
CA HIS A 348 16.16 9.93 30.82
C HIS A 348 16.07 9.54 29.34
N ALA A 349 17.07 8.85 28.79
CA ALA A 349 17.12 8.49 27.36
C ALA A 349 15.89 7.70 26.89
N ASP A 350 15.34 6.82 27.72
CA ASP A 350 14.21 5.95 27.37
C ASP A 350 12.92 6.73 27.04
N HIS A 351 12.82 8.00 27.47
CA HIS A 351 11.65 8.85 27.23
C HIS A 351 11.82 9.85 26.08
N LEU A 352 12.99 9.87 25.44
CA LEU A 352 13.31 10.80 24.36
C LEU A 352 13.19 10.12 23.00
N GLU A 353 12.83 10.91 21.99
CA GLU A 353 12.76 10.43 20.62
C GLU A 353 14.14 10.10 20.07
N THR A 354 15.06 11.04 20.24
CA THR A 354 16.44 10.87 19.82
C THR A 354 17.38 11.58 20.77
N ILE A 355 18.57 10.99 20.92
CA ILE A 355 19.66 11.55 21.74
C ILE A 355 20.80 12.11 20.89
N TYR A 356 20.68 12.09 19.55
CA TYR A 356 21.75 12.50 18.66
C TYR A 356 21.94 14.02 18.59
N TYR A 357 20.84 14.77 18.69
CA TYR A 357 20.82 16.22 18.80
C TYR A 357 20.27 16.64 20.15
N LEU A 358 20.96 17.57 20.79
CA LEU A 358 20.60 18.07 22.12
C LEU A 358 20.46 19.57 22.01
N TYR A 359 19.22 20.02 22.14
CA TYR A 359 18.88 21.41 22.03
C TYR A 359 19.17 22.12 23.34
N VAL A 360 19.77 23.30 23.24
CA VAL A 360 20.14 24.12 24.38
C VAL A 360 19.19 25.29 24.46
N VAL A 361 18.57 25.46 25.63
CA VAL A 361 17.57 26.50 25.88
C VAL A 361 18.02 27.47 26.98
N ASP A 362 17.44 28.67 26.96
CA ASP A 362 17.58 29.64 28.04
C ASP A 362 16.58 29.39 29.19
N ASP A 363 16.58 30.29 30.18
CA ASP A 363 15.69 30.19 31.35
C ASP A 363 14.20 30.41 30.98
N GLU A 364 13.90 30.97 29.81
CA GLU A 364 12.56 31.24 29.27
C GLU A 364 12.11 30.16 28.24
N GLN A 365 12.91 29.09 28.05
CA GLN A 365 12.70 27.99 27.09
C GLN A 365 12.93 28.36 25.61
N HIS A 366 13.55 29.50 25.31
CA HIS A 366 13.93 29.83 23.93
C HIS A 366 15.10 28.97 23.47
N LEU A 367 15.07 28.54 22.21
CA LEU A 367 16.15 27.79 21.60
C LEU A 367 17.38 28.69 21.36
N VAL A 368 18.50 28.37 22.01
CA VAL A 368 19.76 29.15 21.94
C VAL A 368 20.82 28.45 21.07
N GLY A 369 20.77 27.12 20.97
CA GLY A 369 21.76 26.36 20.22
C GLY A 369 21.49 24.87 20.16
N VAL A 370 22.36 24.14 19.45
CA VAL A 370 22.34 22.68 19.39
C VAL A 370 23.73 22.10 19.63
N VAL A 371 23.79 20.97 20.32
CA VAL A 371 25.01 20.18 20.56
C VAL A 371 24.75 18.75 20.08
N SER A 372 25.68 18.19 19.30
CA SER A 372 25.59 16.77 18.92
C SER A 372 26.12 15.86 20.04
N LEU A 373 25.57 14.66 20.18
CA LEU A 373 26.08 13.66 21.12
C LEU A 373 27.56 13.35 20.86
N ARG A 374 27.98 13.33 19.59
CA ARG A 374 29.38 13.17 19.20
C ARG A 374 30.27 14.25 19.82
N SER A 375 29.83 15.51 19.82
CA SER A 375 30.58 16.61 20.44
C SER A 375 30.66 16.44 21.95
N LEU A 376 29.56 16.06 22.62
CA LEU A 376 29.55 15.82 24.07
C LEU A 376 30.50 14.70 24.49
N VAL A 377 30.51 13.58 23.77
CA VAL A 377 31.36 12.42 24.12
C VAL A 377 32.85 12.70 23.91
N THR A 378 33.19 13.67 23.05
CA THR A 378 34.59 14.02 22.73
C THR A 378 35.12 15.26 23.47
N ALA A 379 34.23 16.07 24.06
CA ALA A 379 34.60 17.27 24.80
C ALA A 379 35.14 16.96 26.21
N ASP A 380 35.82 17.93 26.82
CA ASP A 380 36.22 17.82 28.22
C ASP A 380 34.98 17.85 29.12
N PRO A 381 34.85 16.94 30.12
CA PRO A 381 33.66 16.82 30.96
C PRO A 381 33.25 18.11 31.70
N GLN A 382 34.20 19.01 31.95
CA GLN A 382 33.96 20.26 32.68
C GLN A 382 33.62 21.44 31.75
N THR A 383 33.67 21.24 30.43
CA THR A 383 33.24 22.26 29.44
C THR A 383 31.75 22.52 29.58
N ARG A 384 31.32 23.78 29.48
CA ARG A 384 29.90 24.14 29.52
C ARG A 384 29.26 24.00 28.15
N LEU A 385 27.95 23.71 28.11
CA LEU A 385 27.20 23.58 26.85
C LEU A 385 27.23 24.88 26.04
N GLN A 386 27.12 26.04 26.68
CA GLN A 386 27.26 27.36 26.03
C GLN A 386 28.56 27.55 25.23
N ASP A 387 29.64 26.88 25.62
CA ASP A 387 30.95 27.02 24.97
C ASP A 387 31.14 25.99 23.84
N LEU A 388 30.24 24.99 23.75
CA LEU A 388 30.27 23.89 22.79
C LEU A 388 29.15 23.97 21.74
N LEU A 389 28.06 24.68 22.04
CA LEU A 389 26.89 24.76 21.17
C LEU A 389 27.18 25.46 19.83
N ASN A 390 26.44 25.05 18.82
CA ASN A 390 26.30 25.80 17.58
C ASN A 390 25.04 26.68 17.68
N PRO A 391 25.16 28.03 17.61
CA PRO A 391 24.00 28.92 17.67
C PRO A 391 23.20 28.96 16.35
N ASP A 392 23.79 28.56 15.22
CA ASP A 392 23.13 28.54 13.92
C ASP A 392 22.27 27.28 13.79
N VAL A 393 21.14 27.24 14.51
CA VAL A 393 20.21 26.11 14.51
C VAL A 393 19.17 26.28 13.41
N ILE A 394 19.10 25.28 12.54
CA ILE A 394 18.03 25.14 11.55
C ILE A 394 16.80 24.65 12.30
N HIS A 395 15.70 25.38 12.18
CA HIS A 395 14.45 25.14 12.91
C HIS A 395 13.26 25.42 12.00
N VAL A 396 12.09 24.95 12.43
CA VAL A 396 10.79 25.22 11.80
C VAL A 396 9.82 25.76 12.83
N HIS A 397 8.75 26.42 12.37
CA HIS A 397 7.65 26.85 13.23
C HIS A 397 6.49 25.86 13.19
N THR A 398 5.63 25.85 14.21
CA THR A 398 4.48 24.93 14.29
C THR A 398 3.54 24.97 13.08
N ASP A 399 3.43 26.11 12.39
CA ASP A 399 2.60 26.33 11.21
C ASP A 399 3.33 26.04 9.88
N THR A 400 4.60 25.63 9.93
CA THR A 400 5.38 25.33 8.74
C THR A 400 4.81 24.09 8.04
N ASP A 401 4.58 24.21 6.74
CA ASP A 401 4.06 23.12 5.91
C ASP A 401 5.00 21.90 5.88
N GLN A 402 4.43 20.69 5.86
CA GLN A 402 5.20 19.45 5.88
C GLN A 402 6.19 19.30 4.71
N GLU A 403 5.86 19.80 3.51
CA GLU A 403 6.77 19.78 2.35
C GLU A 403 8.02 20.64 2.61
N GLU A 404 7.85 21.77 3.30
CA GLU A 404 8.94 22.66 3.69
C GLU A 404 9.85 22.00 4.73
N VAL A 405 9.26 21.33 5.73
CA VAL A 405 9.99 20.55 6.74
C VAL A 405 10.83 19.47 6.05
N ALA A 406 10.19 18.66 5.21
CA ALA A 406 10.84 17.57 4.48
C ALA A 406 12.02 18.07 3.64
N ARG A 407 11.84 19.22 2.98
CA ARG A 407 12.89 19.84 2.18
C ARG A 407 14.05 20.34 3.02
N LEU A 408 13.82 20.89 4.22
CA LEU A 408 14.90 21.32 5.11
C LEU A 408 15.71 20.13 5.61
N ILE A 409 15.04 19.08 6.09
CA ILE A 409 15.71 17.85 6.56
C ILE A 409 16.55 17.24 5.43
N SER A 410 15.98 17.10 4.23
CA SER A 410 16.69 16.55 3.06
C SER A 410 17.82 17.45 2.57
N HIS A 411 17.66 18.78 2.60
CA HIS A 411 18.69 19.71 2.10
C HIS A 411 19.93 19.77 2.99
N TYR A 412 19.74 19.65 4.30
CA TYR A 412 20.79 19.77 5.30
C TYR A 412 21.25 18.43 5.88
N ASP A 413 20.73 17.31 5.36
CA ASP A 413 21.00 15.94 5.83
C ASP A 413 20.81 15.80 7.36
N LEU A 414 19.73 16.40 7.89
CA LEU A 414 19.42 16.37 9.31
C LEU A 414 18.79 15.04 9.71
N LEU A 415 19.09 14.54 10.91
CA LEU A 415 18.35 13.41 11.50
C LEU A 415 17.07 13.86 12.23
N ALA A 416 17.01 15.14 12.63
CA ALA A 416 15.85 15.73 13.27
C ALA A 416 15.91 17.28 13.19
N VAL A 417 14.75 17.93 13.25
CA VAL A 417 14.62 19.40 13.24
C VAL A 417 13.73 19.89 14.39
N PRO A 418 14.18 20.88 15.20
CA PRO A 418 13.39 21.40 16.32
C PRO A 418 12.23 22.25 15.80
N VAL A 419 11.09 22.14 16.48
CA VAL A 419 9.90 22.93 16.22
C VAL A 419 9.73 24.01 17.29
N LEU A 420 9.56 25.24 16.85
CA LEU A 420 9.39 26.41 17.69
C LEU A 420 7.97 26.96 17.60
N ASP A 421 7.46 27.50 18.70
CA ASP A 421 6.24 28.30 18.69
C ASP A 421 6.47 29.75 18.19
N GLU A 422 5.42 30.57 18.19
CA GLU A 422 5.48 31.98 17.77
C GLU A 422 6.42 32.82 18.64
N GLU A 423 6.64 32.42 19.90
CA GLU A 423 7.56 33.10 20.82
C GLU A 423 9.02 32.60 20.70
N GLY A 424 9.27 31.57 19.89
CA GLY A 424 10.61 30.99 19.70
C GLY A 424 11.00 29.97 20.79
N ARG A 425 10.03 29.44 21.55
CA ARG A 425 10.25 28.39 22.53
C ARG A 425 10.27 27.02 21.86
N LEU A 426 11.12 26.13 22.35
CA LEU A 426 11.18 24.75 21.86
C LEU A 426 9.95 23.97 22.35
N VAL A 427 9.09 23.56 21.41
CA VAL A 427 7.84 22.84 21.73
C VAL A 427 7.82 21.40 21.25
N GLY A 428 8.66 21.06 20.26
CA GLY A 428 8.72 19.70 19.73
C GLY A 428 9.94 19.46 18.83
N LEU A 429 9.95 18.27 18.23
CA LEU A 429 10.99 17.76 17.34
C LEU A 429 10.32 16.93 16.25
N ILE A 430 10.84 17.01 15.02
CA ILE A 430 10.44 16.12 13.91
C ILE A 430 11.67 15.32 13.49
N THR A 431 11.52 14.01 13.33
CA THR A 431 12.62 13.12 12.92
C THR A 431 12.65 12.94 11.40
N VAL A 432 13.70 12.28 10.90
CA VAL A 432 13.87 12.04 9.46
C VAL A 432 12.98 10.90 8.98
N ASP A 433 12.65 9.95 9.83
CA ASP A 433 11.75 8.82 9.59
C ASP A 433 10.33 9.29 9.26
N ASP A 434 9.72 10.13 10.09
CA ASP A 434 8.40 10.73 9.78
C ASP A 434 8.43 11.49 8.44
N VAL A 435 9.52 12.22 8.20
CA VAL A 435 9.70 12.97 6.95
C VAL A 435 9.85 12.06 5.73
N ILE A 436 10.38 10.85 5.87
CA ILE A 436 10.45 9.90 4.75
C ILE A 436 9.04 9.54 4.29
N ASP A 437 8.10 9.36 5.22
CA ASP A 437 6.71 9.08 4.88
C ASP A 437 6.00 10.29 4.31
N VAL A 438 6.23 11.49 4.84
CA VAL A 438 5.78 12.76 4.23
C VAL A 438 6.26 12.87 2.78
N ILE A 439 7.55 12.58 2.49
CA ILE A 439 8.08 12.63 1.12
C ILE A 439 7.33 11.66 0.19
N ARG A 440 6.95 10.48 0.69
CA ARG A 440 6.19 9.50 -0.09
C ARG A 440 4.76 9.96 -0.33
N GLU A 441 4.10 10.50 0.70
CA GLU A 441 2.75 11.04 0.64
C GLU A 441 2.68 12.23 -0.35
N GLU A 442 3.57 13.20 -0.21
CA GLU A 442 3.68 14.37 -1.10
C GLU A 442 3.94 13.96 -2.56
N GLN A 443 4.80 12.96 -2.79
CA GLN A 443 5.03 12.44 -4.15
C GLN A 443 3.81 11.74 -4.75
N ALA A 444 3.05 11.02 -3.92
CA ALA A 444 1.83 10.36 -4.34
C ALA A 444 0.72 11.38 -4.64
N GLU A 445 0.56 12.39 -3.79
CA GLU A 445 -0.33 13.53 -4.01
C GLU A 445 0.05 14.26 -5.30
N ASP A 446 1.31 14.63 -5.46
CA ASP A 446 1.84 15.29 -6.65
C ASP A 446 1.52 14.55 -7.95
N LEU A 447 1.74 13.23 -7.95
CA LEU A 447 1.44 12.37 -9.09
C LEU A 447 -0.06 12.33 -9.38
N SER A 448 -0.87 12.28 -8.32
CA SER A 448 -2.32 12.30 -8.42
C SER A 448 -2.85 13.60 -9.00
N GLU A 449 -2.36 14.73 -8.50
CA GLU A 449 -2.72 16.05 -9.00
C GLU A 449 -2.40 16.15 -10.50
N ILE A 450 -1.21 15.71 -10.92
CA ILE A 450 -0.83 15.69 -12.34
C ILE A 450 -1.80 14.84 -13.17
N ALA A 451 -2.20 13.68 -12.66
CA ALA A 451 -3.18 12.80 -13.30
C ALA A 451 -4.62 13.33 -13.25
N GLY A 452 -4.89 14.37 -12.44
CA GLY A 452 -6.22 14.87 -12.11
C GLY A 452 -7.09 13.83 -11.41
N THR A 453 -6.48 13.02 -10.57
CA THR A 453 -7.15 12.22 -9.55
C THR A 453 -6.93 12.89 -8.20
N SER A 454 -7.82 12.69 -7.23
CA SER A 454 -7.52 12.95 -5.82
C SER A 454 -7.04 11.63 -5.23
N VAL A 455 -5.83 11.60 -4.65
CA VAL A 455 -5.25 10.39 -4.02
C VAL A 455 -5.61 10.27 -2.54
N GLU A 456 -6.22 11.30 -1.93
CA GLU A 456 -6.74 11.28 -0.55
C GLU A 456 -7.75 10.15 -0.23
N GLU A 457 -8.06 9.22 -1.16
CA GLU A 457 -8.88 8.03 -0.90
C GLU A 457 -8.24 6.74 -1.47
N PHE A 458 -6.90 6.58 -1.46
CA PHE A 458 -6.27 5.28 -1.76
C PHE A 458 -5.99 4.41 -0.53
N THR A 459 -6.28 4.92 0.66
CA THR A 459 -6.10 4.19 1.91
C THR A 459 -7.48 3.82 2.49
N ALA A 460 -7.63 2.55 2.85
CA ALA A 460 -8.71 1.94 3.67
C ALA A 460 -9.97 1.31 3.02
N GLU A 461 -10.33 1.51 1.75
CA GLU A 461 -11.50 0.79 1.17
C GLU A 461 -11.15 -0.02 -0.09
N GLU A 462 -10.43 -1.13 0.09
CA GLU A 462 -10.11 -2.05 -1.01
C GLU A 462 -11.31 -2.88 -1.54
N GLU A 463 -12.55 -2.69 -1.09
CA GLU A 463 -13.70 -3.46 -1.60
C GLU A 463 -15.00 -2.68 -1.94
N ALA A 464 -15.14 -1.41 -1.56
CA ALA A 464 -16.38 -0.65 -1.81
C ALA A 464 -16.18 0.50 -2.82
N LEU A 465 -17.08 0.60 -3.80
CA LEU A 465 -17.19 1.75 -4.69
C LEU A 465 -17.58 3.00 -3.88
N SER A 466 -16.59 3.76 -3.41
CA SER A 466 -16.82 5.07 -2.79
C SER A 466 -17.49 6.01 -3.82
N TRP A 467 -18.69 6.51 -3.48
CA TRP A 467 -19.41 7.46 -4.34
C TRP A 467 -18.67 8.80 -4.46
N ARG A 468 -17.81 9.12 -3.49
CA ARG A 468 -16.94 10.30 -3.47
C ARG A 468 -15.84 10.21 -4.53
N ALA A 469 -15.13 9.08 -4.60
CA ALA A 469 -14.17 8.79 -5.65
C ALA A 469 -14.80 8.84 -7.05
N VAL A 470 -16.01 8.29 -7.20
CA VAL A 470 -16.77 8.38 -8.46
C VAL A 470 -17.08 9.84 -8.80
N LEU A 471 -17.56 10.64 -7.86
CA LEU A 471 -17.85 12.07 -8.07
C LEU A 471 -16.59 12.88 -8.45
N GLY A 472 -15.46 12.63 -7.80
CA GLY A 472 -14.18 13.26 -8.14
C GLY A 472 -13.76 12.97 -9.58
N ARG A 473 -13.78 11.69 -9.97
CA ARG A 473 -13.43 11.27 -11.34
C ARG A 473 -14.43 11.77 -12.39
N VAL A 474 -15.73 11.77 -12.07
CA VAL A 474 -16.79 12.26 -12.98
C VAL A 474 -16.68 13.76 -13.18
N THR A 475 -16.25 14.52 -12.18
CA THR A 475 -16.09 15.98 -12.30
C THR A 475 -15.06 16.33 -13.39
N TRP A 476 -13.89 15.70 -13.37
CA TRP A 476 -12.86 15.90 -14.39
C TRP A 476 -13.28 15.36 -15.76
N LEU A 477 -13.99 14.23 -15.79
CA LEU A 477 -14.62 13.72 -17.02
C LEU A 477 -15.62 14.71 -17.61
N ALA A 478 -16.44 15.36 -16.78
CA ALA A 478 -17.42 16.34 -17.23
C ALA A 478 -16.74 17.58 -17.84
N VAL A 479 -15.63 18.05 -17.25
CA VAL A 479 -14.80 19.11 -17.81
C VAL A 479 -14.27 18.72 -19.20
N ASN A 480 -13.74 17.50 -19.34
CA ASN A 480 -13.26 16.97 -20.62
C ASN A 480 -14.37 16.84 -21.67
N VAL A 481 -15.55 16.37 -21.28
CA VAL A 481 -16.72 16.28 -22.17
C VAL A 481 -17.17 17.67 -22.62
N ALA A 482 -17.21 18.65 -21.73
CA ALA A 482 -17.56 20.03 -22.07
C ALA A 482 -16.54 20.65 -23.03
N ALA A 483 -15.25 20.45 -22.79
CA ALA A 483 -14.19 20.91 -23.68
C ALA A 483 -14.24 20.20 -25.05
N GLY A 484 -14.48 18.90 -25.07
CA GLY A 484 -14.70 18.12 -26.29
C GLY A 484 -15.93 18.58 -27.07
N LEU A 485 -17.02 18.95 -26.39
CA LEU A 485 -18.20 19.54 -27.01
C LEU A 485 -17.89 20.90 -27.63
N LEU A 486 -17.11 21.75 -26.93
CA LEU A 486 -16.66 23.03 -27.47
C LEU A 486 -15.83 22.82 -28.74
N LEU A 487 -14.89 21.86 -28.72
CA LEU A 487 -14.12 21.49 -29.90
C LEU A 487 -15.03 21.03 -31.05
N ALA A 488 -16.04 20.20 -30.76
CA ALA A 488 -17.00 19.73 -31.74
C ALA A 488 -17.83 20.88 -32.34
N LEU A 489 -18.28 21.84 -31.53
CA LEU A 489 -18.99 23.03 -31.98
C LEU A 489 -18.11 23.92 -32.86
N LEU A 490 -16.83 24.08 -32.50
CA LEU A 490 -15.85 24.84 -33.27
C LEU A 490 -15.58 24.19 -34.63
N LEU A 491 -15.36 22.87 -34.65
CA LEU A 491 -15.22 22.10 -35.88
C LEU A 491 -16.48 22.18 -36.74
N HIS A 492 -17.67 22.06 -36.14
CA HIS A 492 -18.94 22.22 -36.86
C HIS A 492 -19.08 23.62 -37.46
N GLY A 493 -18.70 24.68 -36.73
CA GLY A 493 -18.73 26.05 -37.23
C GLY A 493 -17.78 26.28 -38.41
N LEU A 494 -16.58 25.70 -38.37
CA LEU A 494 -15.57 25.82 -39.42
C LEU A 494 -15.88 24.97 -40.66
N PHE A 495 -16.19 23.69 -40.47
CA PHE A 495 -16.41 22.73 -41.55
C PHE A 495 -17.86 22.70 -42.04
N GLY A 496 -18.84 23.16 -41.25
CA GLY A 496 -20.25 23.17 -41.61
C GLY A 496 -20.56 23.95 -42.90
N PRO A 497 -20.10 25.20 -43.06
CA PRO A 497 -20.24 25.95 -44.31
C PRO A 497 -19.56 25.26 -45.49
N VAL A 498 -18.42 24.60 -45.28
CA VAL A 498 -17.65 23.90 -46.31
C VAL A 498 -18.38 22.65 -46.79
N LEU A 499 -18.90 21.82 -45.88
CA LEU A 499 -19.71 20.64 -46.22
C LEU A 499 -21.04 21.02 -46.90
N ARG A 500 -21.67 22.13 -46.50
CA ARG A 500 -22.89 22.62 -47.18
C ARG A 500 -22.58 23.16 -48.57
N ALA A 501 -21.47 23.88 -48.73
CA ALA A 501 -21.04 24.39 -50.03
C ALA A 501 -20.65 23.26 -51.00
N SER A 502 -20.02 22.17 -50.53
CA SER A 502 -19.70 21.02 -51.38
C SER A 502 -20.96 20.31 -51.90
N ALA A 503 -22.05 20.28 -51.13
CA ALA A 503 -23.35 19.74 -51.55
C ALA A 503 -24.12 20.65 -52.53
N LEU A 504 -23.91 21.97 -52.48
CA LEU A 504 -24.52 22.93 -53.41
C LEU A 504 -23.72 23.05 -54.72
N LEU A 505 -22.41 22.82 -54.68
CA LEU A 505 -21.49 22.94 -55.81
C LEU A 505 -21.63 21.85 -56.87
N THR A 506 -22.16 20.68 -56.53
CA THR A 506 -22.56 19.64 -57.50
C THR A 506 -23.64 20.12 -58.46
N GLN A 507 -24.34 21.23 -58.15
CA GLN A 507 -25.40 21.79 -58.99
C GLN A 507 -24.96 23.00 -59.83
N ASN A 508 -23.87 23.73 -59.48
CA ASN A 508 -23.38 24.89 -60.25
C ASN A 508 -21.85 25.10 -60.07
N PRO A 509 -21.02 24.73 -61.05
CA PRO A 509 -19.56 24.76 -60.94
C PRO A 509 -18.90 26.14 -61.18
N ALA A 510 -19.64 27.20 -61.54
CA ALA A 510 -19.07 28.43 -62.08
C ALA A 510 -18.83 29.58 -61.07
N THR A 511 -19.35 29.50 -59.84
CA THR A 511 -19.47 30.67 -58.94
C THR A 511 -18.75 30.50 -57.61
N VAL A 512 -17.51 30.00 -57.60
CA VAL A 512 -16.83 29.71 -56.34
C VAL A 512 -15.35 30.11 -56.34
N GLY A 513 -15.00 31.02 -55.43
CA GLY A 513 -13.63 31.52 -55.19
C GLY A 513 -12.67 30.46 -54.64
N GLY A 514 -11.37 30.72 -54.80
CA GLY A 514 -10.29 29.74 -54.61
C GLY A 514 -10.28 28.93 -53.31
N LEU A 515 -10.75 29.51 -52.20
CA LEU A 515 -10.84 28.83 -50.89
C LEU A 515 -11.77 27.59 -50.94
N LEU A 516 -12.91 27.75 -51.60
CA LEU A 516 -13.92 26.71 -51.73
C LEU A 516 -13.57 25.69 -52.83
N ARG A 517 -12.68 26.04 -53.78
CA ARG A 517 -12.17 25.12 -54.81
C ARG A 517 -11.11 24.15 -54.27
N ALA A 518 -10.22 24.60 -53.38
CA ALA A 518 -9.27 23.72 -52.70
C ALA A 518 -9.97 22.74 -51.75
N LEU A 519 -11.01 23.21 -51.07
CA LEU A 519 -11.90 22.38 -50.25
C LEU A 519 -12.85 21.48 -51.07
N HIS A 520 -12.88 21.65 -52.40
CA HIS A 520 -13.72 20.86 -53.30
C HIS A 520 -13.10 19.51 -53.68
N SER A 521 -11.78 19.35 -53.55
CA SER A 521 -11.19 18.03 -53.82
C SER A 521 -11.60 17.08 -52.68
N PRO A 522 -12.37 16.01 -52.97
CA PRO A 522 -12.83 15.09 -51.93
C PRO A 522 -11.65 14.43 -51.20
N THR A 523 -10.48 14.38 -51.84
CA THR A 523 -9.23 13.87 -51.30
C THR A 523 -8.60 14.80 -50.25
N THR A 524 -8.63 16.13 -50.43
CA THR A 524 -8.06 17.08 -49.47
C THR A 524 -8.89 17.20 -48.20
N LEU A 525 -10.22 17.28 -48.31
CA LEU A 525 -11.11 17.31 -47.15
C LEU A 525 -11.04 15.98 -46.37
N SER A 526 -11.07 14.85 -47.07
CA SER A 526 -10.92 13.52 -46.47
C SER A 526 -9.56 13.38 -45.77
N GLY A 527 -8.48 13.85 -46.41
CA GLY A 527 -7.13 13.88 -45.84
C GLY A 527 -7.05 14.67 -44.53
N MET A 528 -7.58 15.89 -44.51
CA MET A 528 -7.59 16.73 -43.31
C MET A 528 -8.36 16.08 -42.16
N VAL A 529 -9.57 15.60 -42.41
CA VAL A 529 -10.42 14.99 -41.36
C VAL A 529 -9.82 13.68 -40.85
N SER A 530 -9.23 12.87 -41.74
CA SER A 530 -8.63 11.58 -41.36
C SER A 530 -7.37 11.72 -40.48
N LEU A 531 -6.67 12.85 -40.56
CA LEU A 531 -5.46 13.11 -39.78
C LEU A 531 -5.73 13.88 -38.48
N LEU A 532 -6.95 14.40 -38.27
CA LEU A 532 -7.34 15.08 -37.03
C LEU A 532 -7.15 14.20 -35.77
N PRO A 533 -7.52 12.90 -35.74
CA PRO A 533 -7.26 12.06 -34.57
C PRO A 533 -5.77 11.95 -34.25
N MET A 534 -4.94 11.79 -35.28
CA MET A 534 -3.48 11.72 -35.12
C MET A 534 -2.90 13.04 -34.61
N LEU A 535 -3.39 14.18 -35.13
CA LEU A 535 -3.03 15.50 -34.64
C LEU A 535 -3.37 15.64 -33.15
N LEU A 536 -4.61 15.33 -32.77
CA LEU A 536 -5.09 15.47 -31.40
C LEU A 536 -4.27 14.61 -30.42
N LEU A 537 -4.02 13.35 -30.78
CA LEU A 537 -3.21 12.44 -29.96
C LEU A 537 -1.78 12.95 -29.79
N THR A 538 -1.14 13.39 -30.88
CA THR A 538 0.26 13.87 -30.85
C THR A 538 0.41 15.24 -30.20
N SER A 539 -0.53 16.17 -30.40
CA SER A 539 -0.51 17.47 -29.74
C SER A 539 -0.78 17.35 -28.25
N SER A 540 -1.70 16.47 -27.84
CA SER A 540 -1.96 16.18 -26.43
C SER A 540 -0.72 15.59 -25.78
N SER A 541 -0.08 14.57 -26.38
CA SER A 541 1.09 13.94 -25.77
C SER A 541 2.29 14.90 -25.62
N VAL A 542 2.52 15.76 -26.62
CA VAL A 542 3.58 16.79 -26.54
C VAL A 542 3.23 17.85 -25.50
N GLY A 543 1.96 18.24 -25.41
CA GLY A 543 1.44 19.11 -24.35
C GLY A 543 1.70 18.53 -22.96
N SER A 544 1.23 17.31 -22.70
CA SER A 544 1.38 16.64 -21.40
C SER A 544 2.85 16.41 -21.02
N GLN A 545 3.74 16.11 -21.98
CA GLN A 545 5.18 16.00 -21.72
C GLN A 545 5.79 17.34 -21.30
N ALA A 546 5.48 18.41 -22.02
CA ALA A 546 5.93 19.76 -21.69
C ALA A 546 5.37 20.24 -20.35
N LEU A 547 4.12 19.90 -20.04
CA LEU A 547 3.47 20.15 -18.74
C LEU A 547 4.22 19.43 -17.61
N GLY A 548 4.50 18.13 -17.75
CA GLY A 548 5.21 17.35 -16.74
C GLY A 548 6.62 17.89 -16.44
N VAL A 549 7.37 18.27 -17.48
CA VAL A 549 8.70 18.88 -17.31
C VAL A 549 8.61 20.23 -16.59
N THR A 550 7.59 21.04 -16.90
CA THR A 550 7.41 22.36 -16.30
C THR A 550 6.94 22.26 -14.84
N GLY A 551 6.02 21.34 -14.56
CA GLY A 551 5.55 21.05 -13.19
C GLY A 551 6.72 20.64 -12.30
N TRP A 552 7.56 19.72 -12.77
CA TRP A 552 8.76 19.31 -12.05
C TRP A 552 9.76 20.47 -11.83
N GLN A 553 9.98 21.34 -12.83
CA GLN A 553 10.88 22.50 -12.68
C GLN A 553 10.36 23.56 -11.71
N LEU A 554 9.04 23.78 -11.67
CA LEU A 554 8.40 24.71 -10.75
C LEU A 554 8.59 24.26 -9.30
N ARG A 555 8.36 22.98 -9.02
CA ARG A 555 8.53 22.37 -7.69
C ARG A 555 9.99 22.27 -7.26
N SER A 556 10.86 21.71 -8.11
CA SER A 556 12.27 21.46 -7.73
C SER A 556 13.17 22.70 -7.64
N GLN A 557 12.96 23.72 -8.50
CA GLN A 557 13.92 24.83 -8.63
C GLN A 557 13.34 26.23 -8.42
N ARG A 558 12.07 26.35 -7.99
CA ARG A 558 11.38 27.65 -7.77
C ARG A 558 11.56 28.62 -8.95
N GLY A 559 11.69 28.11 -10.18
CA GLY A 559 11.80 28.89 -11.40
C GLY A 559 13.13 29.63 -11.65
N ARG A 560 14.20 29.43 -10.86
CA ARG A 560 15.49 30.14 -11.06
C ARG A 560 16.16 29.85 -12.42
N ASP A 561 15.93 28.68 -13.00
CA ASP A 561 16.45 28.27 -14.32
C ASP A 561 15.37 28.15 -15.41
N PHE A 562 14.19 28.77 -15.21
CA PHE A 562 13.04 28.63 -16.12
C PHE A 562 13.41 28.88 -17.59
N TRP A 563 14.15 29.95 -17.88
CA TRP A 563 14.52 30.26 -19.27
C TRP A 563 15.42 29.21 -19.91
N ARG A 564 16.37 28.63 -19.15
CA ARG A 564 17.23 27.56 -19.68
C ARG A 564 16.43 26.28 -19.94
N GLY A 565 15.55 25.92 -19.00
CA GLY A 565 14.61 24.80 -19.15
C GLY A 565 13.69 24.98 -20.35
N PHE A 566 13.08 26.16 -20.49
CA PHE A 566 12.23 26.55 -21.60
C PHE A 566 12.92 26.40 -22.96
N PHE A 567 14.13 26.95 -23.13
CA PHE A 567 14.85 26.85 -24.40
C PHE A 567 15.29 25.41 -24.72
N ARG A 568 15.70 24.63 -23.71
CA ARG A 568 16.04 23.22 -23.89
C ARG A 568 14.81 22.42 -24.37
N GLU A 569 13.67 22.62 -23.73
CA GLU A 569 12.45 21.89 -24.08
C GLU A 569 11.89 22.33 -25.44
N LEU A 570 12.00 23.62 -25.77
CA LEU A 570 11.69 24.13 -27.10
C LEU A 570 12.54 23.46 -28.18
N GLN A 571 13.85 23.25 -27.94
CA GLN A 571 14.71 22.52 -28.87
C GLN A 571 14.27 21.06 -29.04
N LEU A 572 13.98 20.35 -27.96
CA LEU A 572 13.48 18.97 -28.01
C LEU A 572 12.14 18.88 -28.75
N GLY A 573 11.21 19.79 -28.46
CA GLY A 573 9.92 19.90 -29.14
C GLY A 573 10.05 20.21 -30.63
N THR A 574 10.97 21.08 -31.04
CA THR A 574 11.22 21.35 -32.47
C THR A 574 11.81 20.12 -33.18
N ALA A 575 12.76 19.41 -32.57
CA ALA A 575 13.36 18.22 -33.15
C ALA A 575 12.32 17.09 -33.33
N GLY A 576 11.51 16.84 -32.30
CA GLY A 576 10.39 15.88 -32.37
C GLY A 576 9.34 16.29 -33.39
N GLY A 577 8.99 17.58 -33.44
CA GLY A 577 8.04 18.15 -34.39
C GLY A 577 8.48 17.97 -35.85
N VAL A 578 9.77 18.18 -36.16
CA VAL A 578 10.30 17.96 -37.52
C VAL A 578 10.24 16.48 -37.91
N LEU A 579 10.65 15.57 -37.01
CA LEU A 579 10.56 14.13 -37.27
C LEU A 579 9.12 13.68 -37.50
N ALA A 580 8.18 14.11 -36.65
CA ALA A 580 6.76 13.83 -36.81
C ALA A 580 6.24 14.38 -38.14
N SER A 581 6.62 15.60 -38.52
CA SER A 581 6.22 16.23 -39.80
C SER A 581 6.65 15.41 -41.00
N VAL A 582 7.88 14.88 -40.99
CA VAL A 582 8.42 14.04 -42.08
C VAL A 582 7.64 12.72 -42.18
N CYS A 583 7.37 12.07 -41.04
CA CYS A 583 6.59 10.84 -41.00
C CYS A 583 5.16 11.06 -41.50
N VAL A 584 4.51 12.15 -41.08
CA VAL A 584 3.14 12.49 -41.49
C VAL A 584 3.08 12.86 -42.96
N ALA A 585 4.05 13.60 -43.48
CA ALA A 585 4.14 13.88 -44.90
C ALA A 585 4.30 12.58 -45.71
N ALA A 586 5.17 11.67 -45.29
CA ALA A 586 5.35 10.38 -45.95
C ALA A 586 4.07 9.52 -45.93
N LEU A 587 3.38 9.45 -44.79
CA LEU A 587 2.12 8.71 -44.65
C LEU A 587 0.99 9.35 -45.46
N SER A 588 0.90 10.68 -45.46
CA SER A 588 -0.09 11.42 -46.24
C SER A 588 0.14 11.22 -47.75
N TRP A 589 1.40 11.14 -48.19
CA TRP A 589 1.72 10.79 -49.57
C TRP A 589 1.20 9.40 -49.92
N THR A 590 1.51 8.38 -49.10
CA THR A 590 1.12 6.99 -49.41
C THR A 590 -0.40 6.79 -49.41
N LEU A 591 -1.13 7.50 -48.55
CA LEU A 591 -2.58 7.38 -48.44
C LEU A 591 -3.35 8.18 -49.50
N PHE A 592 -2.90 9.40 -49.83
CA PHE A 592 -3.67 10.33 -50.66
C PHE A 592 -3.04 10.62 -52.02
N GLY A 593 -1.83 10.11 -52.28
CA GLY A 593 -1.15 10.19 -53.59
C GLY A 593 -0.80 11.60 -54.06
N SER A 594 -0.95 12.63 -53.20
CA SER A 594 -0.74 14.03 -53.56
C SER A 594 0.42 14.65 -52.77
N PRO A 595 1.52 15.05 -53.43
CA PRO A 595 2.72 15.55 -52.75
C PRO A 595 2.49 16.91 -52.07
N LEU A 596 1.63 17.75 -52.65
CA LEU A 596 1.27 19.06 -52.09
C LEU A 596 0.44 18.92 -50.80
N LEU A 597 -0.48 17.95 -50.77
CA LEU A 597 -1.25 17.62 -49.57
C LEU A 597 -0.32 17.10 -48.48
N ALA A 598 0.57 16.17 -48.83
CA ALA A 598 1.57 15.62 -47.92
C ALA A 598 2.44 16.70 -47.27
N LEU A 599 2.94 17.65 -48.06
CA LEU A 599 3.76 18.76 -47.56
C LEU A 599 2.95 19.69 -46.66
N ALA A 600 1.73 20.06 -47.06
CA ALA A 600 0.85 20.92 -46.26
C ALA A 600 0.49 20.29 -44.91
N MET A 601 0.16 18.99 -44.90
CA MET A 601 -0.12 18.24 -43.67
C MET A 601 1.11 18.13 -42.77
N GLY A 602 2.28 17.85 -43.33
CA GLY A 602 3.53 17.76 -42.57
C GLY A 602 3.88 19.08 -41.89
N ILE A 603 3.89 20.19 -42.64
CA ILE A 603 4.18 21.53 -42.09
C ILE A 603 3.13 21.96 -41.07
N GLY A 604 1.85 21.75 -41.39
CA GLY A 604 0.73 22.07 -40.51
C GLY A 604 0.83 21.36 -39.18
N LEU A 605 1.14 20.06 -39.20
CA LEU A 605 1.30 19.26 -37.99
C LEU A 605 2.54 19.68 -37.19
N GLY A 606 3.70 19.86 -37.83
CA GLY A 606 4.93 20.28 -37.15
C GLY A 606 4.82 21.58 -36.38
N LEU A 607 4.25 22.60 -37.02
CA LEU A 607 4.02 23.90 -36.38
C LEU A 607 2.97 23.82 -35.26
N THR A 608 1.98 22.94 -35.41
CA THR A 608 0.99 22.70 -34.35
C THR A 608 1.61 22.01 -33.14
N LEU A 609 2.49 21.02 -33.34
CA LEU A 609 3.21 20.37 -32.24
C LEU A 609 4.14 21.35 -31.51
N LEU A 610 4.80 22.25 -32.25
CA LEU A 610 5.60 23.32 -31.64
C LEU A 610 4.75 24.23 -30.76
N LEU A 611 3.56 24.63 -31.24
CA LEU A 611 2.63 25.43 -30.45
C LEU A 611 2.17 24.68 -29.19
N ALA A 612 1.84 23.39 -29.31
CA ALA A 612 1.44 22.56 -28.18
C ALA A 612 2.55 22.48 -27.11
N ALA A 613 3.81 22.31 -27.52
CA ALA A 613 4.96 22.33 -26.60
C ALA A 613 5.09 23.69 -25.88
N ILE A 614 4.96 24.80 -26.61
CA ILE A 614 5.03 26.15 -26.01
C ILE A 614 3.89 26.35 -25.01
N LEU A 615 2.67 25.95 -25.35
CA LEU A 615 1.51 26.06 -24.47
C LEU A 615 1.70 25.23 -23.19
N GLY A 616 2.22 24.00 -23.31
CA GLY A 616 2.56 23.16 -22.16
C GLY A 616 3.63 23.74 -21.25
N LEU A 617 4.55 24.56 -21.78
CA LEU A 617 5.57 25.25 -20.98
C LEU A 617 5.06 26.55 -20.32
N VAL A 618 4.21 27.29 -21.03
CA VAL A 618 3.80 28.65 -20.62
C VAL A 618 2.55 28.65 -19.75
N LEU A 619 1.57 27.78 -20.00
CA LEU A 619 0.31 27.77 -19.25
C LEU A 619 0.51 27.52 -17.75
N PRO A 620 1.32 26.53 -17.31
CA PRO A 620 1.52 26.29 -15.88
C PRO A 620 2.15 27.49 -15.16
N THR A 621 3.19 28.06 -15.76
CA THR A 621 3.90 29.21 -15.18
C THR A 621 3.04 30.47 -15.12
N LEU A 622 2.17 30.67 -16.11
CA LEU A 622 1.19 31.75 -16.10
C LEU A 622 0.21 31.59 -14.93
N PHE A 623 -0.34 30.40 -14.73
CA PHE A 623 -1.27 30.12 -13.63
C PHE A 623 -0.61 30.24 -12.26
N TYR A 624 0.63 29.75 -12.10
CA TYR A 624 1.41 29.92 -10.87
C TYR A 624 1.60 31.40 -10.52
N ARG A 625 1.97 32.26 -11.49
CA ARG A 625 2.13 33.70 -11.24
C ARG A 625 0.83 34.42 -10.90
N LEU A 626 -0.29 33.91 -11.37
CA LEU A 626 -1.61 34.44 -11.05
C LEU A 626 -2.13 34.00 -9.67
N HIS A 627 -1.32 33.26 -8.88
CA HIS A 627 -1.69 32.71 -7.58
C HIS A 627 -2.98 31.86 -7.64
N LEU A 628 -3.21 31.22 -8.79
CA LEU A 628 -4.25 30.23 -8.94
C LEU A 628 -3.81 28.93 -8.24
N ARG A 629 -4.74 28.23 -7.58
CA ARG A 629 -4.46 27.00 -6.81
C ARG A 629 -3.74 25.95 -7.68
N GLY A 630 -2.83 25.18 -7.07
CA GLY A 630 -2.03 24.13 -7.73
C GLY A 630 -2.86 23.14 -8.55
N SER A 631 -4.05 22.78 -8.05
CA SER A 631 -5.03 21.92 -8.74
C SER A 631 -5.54 22.42 -10.11
N LEU A 632 -5.25 23.67 -10.50
CA LEU A 632 -5.54 24.21 -11.84
C LEU A 632 -4.41 23.97 -12.84
N LEU A 633 -3.28 23.42 -12.41
CA LEU A 633 -2.14 23.05 -13.26
C LEU A 633 -2.25 21.63 -13.85
N ASN A 634 -3.35 20.94 -13.55
CA ASN A 634 -3.52 19.52 -13.83
C ASN A 634 -3.71 19.26 -15.33
N ALA A 635 -3.15 18.15 -15.82
CA ALA A 635 -3.21 17.78 -17.24
C ALA A 635 -4.65 17.70 -17.80
N PRO A 636 -5.66 17.19 -17.05
CA PRO A 636 -7.04 17.13 -17.55
C PRO A 636 -7.69 18.50 -17.83
N LEU A 637 -7.19 19.60 -17.25
CA LEU A 637 -7.68 20.94 -17.58
C LEU A 637 -6.96 21.52 -18.80
N LEU A 638 -5.65 21.31 -18.88
CA LEU A 638 -4.78 21.95 -19.87
C LEU A 638 -4.79 21.21 -21.21
N ASP A 639 -4.87 19.88 -21.22
CA ASP A 639 -4.86 19.07 -22.44
C ASP A 639 -6.01 19.40 -23.40
N PRO A 640 -7.29 19.55 -22.96
CA PRO A 640 -8.36 19.94 -23.86
C PRO A 640 -8.18 21.35 -24.43
N LEU A 641 -7.63 22.28 -23.65
CA LEU A 641 -7.33 23.64 -24.11
C LEU A 641 -6.24 23.60 -25.20
N ILE A 642 -5.17 22.84 -24.97
CA ILE A 642 -4.10 22.62 -25.93
C ILE A 642 -4.65 21.95 -27.19
N ALA A 643 -5.55 20.98 -27.07
CA ALA A 643 -6.19 20.30 -28.19
C ALA A 643 -7.02 21.26 -29.06
N VAL A 644 -7.85 22.13 -28.45
CA VAL A 644 -8.64 23.14 -29.16
C VAL A 644 -7.74 24.11 -29.92
N LEU A 645 -6.71 24.64 -29.26
CA LEU A 645 -5.75 25.55 -29.88
C LEU A 645 -4.96 24.86 -30.99
N SER A 646 -4.62 23.59 -30.82
CA SER A 646 -3.89 22.79 -31.81
C SER A 646 -4.70 22.57 -33.07
N VAL A 647 -5.98 22.21 -32.95
CA VAL A 647 -6.87 22.08 -34.12
C VAL A 647 -7.02 23.41 -34.84
N CYS A 648 -7.20 24.52 -34.10
CA CYS A 648 -7.30 25.85 -34.72
C CYS A 648 -6.03 26.21 -35.49
N ALA A 649 -4.86 25.97 -34.90
CA ALA A 649 -3.57 26.22 -35.53
C ALA A 649 -3.37 25.35 -36.78
N PHE A 650 -3.65 24.05 -36.68
CA PHE A 650 -3.52 23.13 -37.80
C PHE A 650 -4.38 23.55 -38.98
N LEU A 651 -5.65 23.89 -38.75
CA LEU A 651 -6.55 24.37 -39.81
C LEU A 651 -6.09 25.72 -40.37
N GLY A 652 -5.68 26.64 -39.49
CA GLY A 652 -5.20 27.97 -39.86
C GLY A 652 -3.91 27.95 -40.69
N ILE A 653 -3.06 26.94 -40.52
CA ILE A 653 -1.80 26.79 -41.27
C ILE A 653 -2.02 26.00 -42.56
N THR A 654 -2.74 24.90 -42.47
CA THR A 654 -2.86 23.93 -43.56
C THR A 654 -3.79 24.42 -44.67
N LEU A 655 -4.88 25.12 -44.31
CA LEU A 655 -5.86 25.60 -45.27
C LEU A 655 -5.30 26.69 -46.22
N PRO A 656 -4.53 27.68 -45.76
CA PRO A 656 -3.83 28.62 -46.64
C PRO A 656 -2.80 27.95 -47.57
N LEU A 657 -2.06 26.95 -47.08
CA LEU A 657 -1.08 26.21 -47.89
C LEU A 657 -1.74 25.46 -49.06
N LEU A 658 -2.97 24.98 -48.86
CA LEU A 658 -3.78 24.30 -49.87
C LEU A 658 -4.55 25.25 -50.79
N THR A 659 -4.68 26.53 -50.43
CA THR A 659 -5.44 27.54 -51.21
C THR A 659 -4.56 28.60 -51.87
N GLY A 660 -3.26 28.61 -51.55
CA GLY A 660 -2.27 29.52 -52.12
C GLY A 660 -1.98 29.26 -53.61
N PRO A 661 -1.24 30.17 -54.28
CA PRO A 661 -0.98 30.13 -55.73
C PRO A 661 -0.23 28.88 -56.23
N LEU A 662 0.28 28.03 -55.33
CA LEU A 662 0.88 26.74 -55.61
C LEU A 662 -0.15 25.63 -55.95
N TYR A 663 -1.43 25.78 -55.59
CA TYR A 663 -2.50 24.80 -55.86
C TYR A 663 -3.24 25.09 -57.18
N THR A 664 -3.01 26.25 -57.81
CA THR A 664 -3.66 26.69 -59.06
C THR A 664 -2.78 26.55 -60.31
N GLY A 665 -1.65 25.86 -60.21
CA GLY A 665 -0.72 25.62 -61.32
C GLY A 665 -0.95 24.29 -62.00
#